data_AF-A0A9C9KAG5-F1
#
_entry.id   AF-A0A9C9KAG5-F1
#
_cell.length_a   1.000
_cell.length_b   1.000
_cell.length_c   1.000
_cell.angle_alpha   90.00
_cell.angle_beta   90.00
_cell.angle_gamma   90.00
#
_symmetry.space_group_name_H-M   'P 1'
#
loop_
_entity.id
_entity.type
_entity.pdbx_description
1 polymer ?
#
loop_
_entity_poly.entity_id
_entity_poly.type
_entity_poly.pdbx_seq_one_letter_code
_entity_poly.pdbx_strand_id
1 'polypeptide(L)'
;MSFEEELREGLEQSQAVIERTEERLRGGAEVRAEIKELKRLSGDIEVTHLLLEERFRLREQRVEELGAKAVERQRGMARDYRETLEEYFALIKSLSPDGDVSEIVLGALKDILDRMLREKKPLVFGSLPYKHLNYPARQPDSEPSITPAYKGGDKEVSPEDLKSTPEAPISEEIAAFAESLNWNPVLIYEYVKNNIETEWYWGCMKGAEETLRQGSGNDCDQATVLVALLRASGFPTRYVRGTIEFFAGRDAPIGKVKNLTGIEEPVKIAEFFQKAGIPYKPVIKGGKIANFRIEHIWVESRIPYANYRGAIIDEHGKTWLGLDTSIKVLGYEYNNPMDIFSYPELVSGTLANIRDKYLSAVQTETPLEYLRSHINTELGTGSPQLEYNDFLKTRTLIPEVMNILPASMQFEEINITHEYTEIPEELIHKVRFKATDANETELLDVELKTYELSNKPVAISYEPETVEDQEIINSYGALDNTPAYLIRLRPVLKVEGERVAVGKEGLPMGGEYELTIELQGVGYGSADSEKITNTMIVGNLTAIGIVAQKAVQPETRNPEPATRNAEQLLYEEAINYIERWNKAEEKLASLMHLTITRPLPTVVSIGGVIDVTYLLDTPHDFEWKGVYVDADMRAVETVAGYGLRDEGERQKIFMQLSSLQGSILENRIFEDDFEVEGISTAKLFQLATRNSQPATEMLTIDRTNIESILPTVNIADNIKEDIRNAVNQNLTVTMPEADITYEDWNGIGYIKENPETGEAGYMLSGMIAGGMTAVTPQEWVNQYLRKTLKKPYSEKSNEDPLAAARIIKIPVTDRQTATVATPVKEPLAVFVMDSKGKPVEGAEVTFRVLAGGGILAVRLRIGQPRGPGV
;
A
#
# COMPACT_ATOMS: atom_id res chain seq x y z
N MET A 1 19.56 19.64 16.31
CA MET A 1 20.61 18.75 15.81
C MET A 1 21.12 17.93 16.99
N SER A 2 21.09 16.61 16.87
CA SER A 2 21.66 15.68 17.85
C SER A 2 23.19 15.67 17.76
N PHE A 3 23.89 15.12 18.76
CA PHE A 3 25.35 14.98 18.67
C PHE A 3 25.74 13.95 17.60
N GLU A 4 24.87 12.99 17.34
CA GLU A 4 25.01 11.98 16.29
C GLU A 4 24.91 12.62 14.89
N GLU A 5 23.96 13.53 14.68
CA GLU A 5 23.85 14.31 13.43
C GLU A 5 25.07 15.24 13.24
N GLU A 6 25.48 15.95 14.29
CA GLU A 6 26.68 16.82 14.24
C GLU A 6 27.95 16.02 13.93
N LEU A 7 28.06 14.81 14.48
CA LEU A 7 29.14 13.90 14.16
C LEU A 7 29.08 13.46 12.69
N ARG A 8 27.92 13.02 12.21
CA ARG A 8 27.72 12.58 10.83
C ARG A 8 28.09 13.69 9.85
N GLU A 9 27.58 14.90 10.07
CA GLU A 9 27.89 16.07 9.23
C GLU A 9 29.40 16.37 9.20
N GLY A 10 30.07 16.32 10.35
CA GLY A 10 31.52 16.50 10.42
C GLY A 10 32.30 15.43 9.64
N LEU A 11 31.85 14.18 9.71
CA LEU A 11 32.43 13.07 8.97
C LEU A 11 32.17 13.18 7.46
N GLU A 12 30.96 13.56 7.02
CA GLU A 12 30.62 13.83 5.61
C GLU A 12 31.48 14.97 5.05
N GLN A 13 31.63 16.06 5.80
CA GLN A 13 32.54 17.15 5.42
C GLN A 13 33.99 16.66 5.30
N SER A 14 34.42 15.74 6.16
CA SER A 14 35.77 15.16 6.08
C SER A 14 35.93 14.29 4.82
N GLN A 15 34.92 13.50 4.47
CA GLN A 15 34.91 12.68 3.25
C GLN A 15 35.02 13.56 2.01
N ALA A 16 34.24 14.63 1.93
CA ALA A 16 34.31 15.60 0.82
C ALA A 16 35.70 16.25 0.69
N VAL A 17 36.37 16.56 1.81
CA VAL A 17 37.73 17.11 1.76
C VAL A 17 38.75 16.05 1.30
N ILE A 18 38.61 14.79 1.71
CA ILE A 18 39.46 13.68 1.26
C ILE A 18 39.32 13.47 -0.24
N GLU A 19 38.11 13.47 -0.78
CA GLU A 19 37.87 13.33 -2.23
C GLU A 19 38.51 14.48 -3.02
N ARG A 20 38.30 15.73 -2.58
CA ARG A 20 38.99 16.90 -3.16
C ARG A 20 40.52 16.77 -3.08
N THR A 21 41.04 16.19 -2.01
CA THR A 21 42.48 15.98 -1.80
C THR A 21 43.03 14.99 -2.82
N GLU A 22 42.34 13.88 -3.07
CA GLU A 22 42.72 12.89 -4.08
C GLU A 22 42.72 13.46 -5.49
N GLU A 23 41.67 14.19 -5.87
CA GLU A 23 41.58 14.81 -7.21
C GLU A 23 42.74 15.77 -7.46
N ARG A 24 43.09 16.57 -6.44
CA ARG A 24 44.22 17.51 -6.51
C ARG A 24 45.56 16.81 -6.59
N LEU A 25 45.76 15.73 -5.82
CA LEU A 25 46.98 14.92 -5.88
C LEU A 25 47.14 14.26 -7.25
N ARG A 26 46.06 13.72 -7.84
CA ARG A 26 46.06 13.18 -9.22
C ARG A 26 46.39 14.26 -10.25
N GLY A 27 45.98 15.50 -10.00
CA GLY A 27 46.31 16.67 -10.82
C GLY A 27 47.71 17.28 -10.57
N GLY A 28 48.49 16.75 -9.62
CA GLY A 28 49.81 17.26 -9.26
C GLY A 28 49.82 18.58 -8.48
N ALA A 29 48.70 18.95 -7.85
CA ALA A 29 48.55 20.18 -7.08
C ALA A 29 48.95 20.00 -5.60
N GLU A 30 49.39 21.09 -4.95
CA GLU A 30 49.59 21.10 -3.49
C GLU A 30 48.25 20.97 -2.75
N VAL A 31 48.25 20.22 -1.65
CA VAL A 31 47.05 19.90 -0.84
C VAL A 31 47.12 20.41 0.60
N ARG A 32 48.02 21.37 0.89
CA ARG A 32 48.24 21.87 2.26
C ARG A 32 46.99 22.51 2.88
N ALA A 33 46.15 23.14 2.07
CA ALA A 33 44.93 23.79 2.54
C ALA A 33 43.89 22.75 2.99
N GLU A 34 43.73 21.70 2.20
CA GLU A 34 42.82 20.58 2.43
C GLU A 34 43.23 19.79 3.69
N ILE A 35 44.52 19.55 3.89
CA ILE A 35 45.01 18.90 5.13
C ILE A 35 44.76 19.77 6.36
N LYS A 36 44.89 21.09 6.24
CA LYS A 36 44.56 22.02 7.33
C LYS A 36 43.06 22.02 7.64
N GLU A 37 42.21 21.93 6.61
CA GLU A 37 40.77 21.81 6.74
C GLU A 37 40.38 20.50 7.42
N LEU A 38 40.93 19.35 6.99
CA LEU A 38 40.73 18.04 7.62
C LEU A 38 41.11 18.03 9.10
N LYS A 39 42.25 18.62 9.47
CA LYS A 39 42.67 18.70 10.88
C LYS A 39 41.75 19.62 11.70
N ARG A 40 41.14 20.64 11.09
CA ARG A 40 40.15 21.49 11.75
C ARG A 40 38.85 20.70 12.00
N LEU A 41 38.32 20.05 10.97
CA LEU A 41 37.13 19.20 11.06
C LEU A 41 37.31 18.09 12.10
N SER A 42 38.46 17.40 12.09
CA SER A 42 38.80 16.40 13.08
C SER A 42 38.80 16.96 14.52
N GLY A 43 39.18 18.22 14.72
CA GLY A 43 39.11 18.86 16.04
C GLY A 43 37.67 19.12 16.50
N ASP A 44 36.78 19.51 15.58
CA ASP A 44 35.36 19.69 15.87
C ASP A 44 34.70 18.33 16.18
N ILE A 45 35.00 17.29 15.38
CA ILE A 45 34.57 15.90 15.59
C ILE A 45 35.05 15.35 16.95
N GLU A 46 36.29 15.67 17.38
CA GLU A 46 36.84 15.22 18.68
C GLU A 46 36.03 15.80 19.86
N VAL A 47 35.48 17.01 19.74
CA VAL A 47 34.58 17.58 20.75
C VAL A 47 33.26 16.82 20.81
N THR A 48 32.62 16.57 19.67
CA THR A 48 31.37 15.81 19.58
C THR A 48 31.54 14.38 20.09
N HIS A 49 32.69 13.77 19.78
CA HIS A 49 33.09 12.45 20.26
C HIS A 49 33.10 12.36 21.80
N LEU A 50 33.72 13.33 22.48
CA LEU A 50 33.76 13.37 23.95
C LEU A 50 32.35 13.50 24.58
N LEU A 51 31.43 14.20 23.91
CA LEU A 51 30.05 14.33 24.36
C LEU A 51 29.26 13.02 24.18
N LEU A 52 29.48 12.31 23.08
CA LEU A 52 28.88 10.99 22.81
C LEU A 52 29.44 9.92 23.76
N GLU A 53 30.74 9.93 24.07
CA GLU A 53 31.36 9.08 25.09
C GLU A 53 30.69 9.24 26.46
N GLU A 54 30.47 10.48 26.91
CA GLU A 54 29.78 10.74 28.18
C GLU A 54 28.31 10.27 28.13
N ARG A 55 27.63 10.43 26.99
CA ARG A 55 26.28 9.90 26.79
C ARG A 55 26.26 8.38 26.89
N PHE A 56 27.24 7.69 26.29
CA PHE A 56 27.39 6.25 26.41
C PHE A 56 27.63 5.82 27.86
N ARG A 57 28.50 6.53 28.59
CA ARG A 57 28.77 6.25 30.00
C ARG A 57 27.51 6.39 30.86
N LEU A 58 26.73 7.46 30.65
CA LEU A 58 25.47 7.68 31.37
C LEU A 58 24.42 6.63 31.01
N ARG A 59 24.38 6.18 29.76
CA ARG A 59 23.45 5.14 29.30
C ARG A 59 23.85 3.77 29.84
N GLU A 60 25.14 3.46 29.93
CA GLU A 60 25.67 2.24 30.56
C GLU A 60 25.18 2.11 32.00
N GLN A 61 25.29 3.17 32.80
CA GLN A 61 24.77 3.20 34.18
C GLN A 61 23.27 2.89 34.26
N ARG A 62 22.49 3.27 33.24
CA ARG A 62 21.06 2.98 33.18
C ARG A 62 20.77 1.54 32.78
N VAL A 63 21.52 0.96 31.83
CA VAL A 63 21.26 -0.39 31.32
C VAL A 63 21.83 -1.51 32.21
N GLU A 64 22.78 -1.20 33.10
CA GLU A 64 23.30 -2.14 34.11
C GLU A 64 22.19 -2.72 35.01
N GLU A 65 21.10 -1.97 35.21
CA GLU A 65 19.94 -2.40 35.98
C GLU A 65 18.89 -3.17 35.15
N LEU A 66 19.05 -3.26 33.82
CA LEU A 66 18.04 -3.81 32.90
C LEU A 66 18.34 -5.24 32.44
N GLY A 67 19.62 -5.64 32.33
CA GLY A 67 19.98 -7.01 31.97
C GLY A 67 21.31 -7.17 31.23
N ALA A 68 21.70 -8.43 30.98
CA ALA A 68 23.00 -8.75 30.40
C ALA A 68 23.11 -8.36 28.92
N LYS A 69 22.03 -8.51 28.13
CA LYS A 69 22.02 -8.12 26.70
C LYS A 69 22.06 -6.61 26.56
N ALA A 70 21.34 -5.87 27.41
CA ALA A 70 21.36 -4.42 27.40
C ALA A 70 22.79 -3.88 27.64
N VAL A 71 23.49 -4.44 28.63
CA VAL A 71 24.88 -4.12 28.94
C VAL A 71 25.81 -4.54 27.80
N GLU A 72 25.64 -5.73 27.24
CA GLU A 72 26.45 -6.23 26.12
C GLU A 72 26.33 -5.32 24.89
N ARG A 73 25.10 -5.02 24.46
CA ARG A 73 24.83 -4.13 23.31
C ARG A 73 25.36 -2.72 23.55
N GLN A 74 25.18 -2.17 24.75
CA GLN A 74 25.70 -0.86 25.13
C GLN A 74 27.23 -0.81 25.12
N ARG A 75 27.89 -1.81 25.70
CA ARG A 75 29.36 -1.89 25.74
C ARG A 75 29.97 -2.19 24.38
N GLY A 76 29.30 -3.02 23.57
CA GLY A 76 29.68 -3.31 22.18
C GLY A 76 29.68 -2.02 21.37
N MET A 77 28.52 -1.35 21.30
CA MET A 77 28.35 -0.08 20.61
C MET A 77 29.38 0.97 21.05
N ALA A 78 29.54 1.19 22.37
CA ALA A 78 30.47 2.19 22.87
C ALA A 78 31.94 1.87 22.55
N ARG A 79 32.31 0.58 22.54
CA ARG A 79 33.66 0.13 22.20
C ARG A 79 33.93 0.30 20.72
N ASP A 80 33.07 -0.24 19.86
CA ASP A 80 33.24 -0.21 18.42
C ASP A 80 33.31 1.24 17.93
N TYR A 81 32.41 2.09 18.47
CA TYR A 81 32.41 3.54 18.24
C TYR A 81 33.74 4.19 18.58
N ARG A 82 34.25 3.95 19.80
CA ARG A 82 35.50 4.55 20.28
C ARG A 82 36.67 4.10 19.42
N GLU A 83 36.81 2.79 19.21
CA GLU A 83 37.93 2.22 18.46
C GLU A 83 38.00 2.79 17.04
N THR A 84 36.85 2.92 16.36
CA THR A 84 36.83 3.44 14.98
C THR A 84 37.12 4.94 14.90
N LEU A 85 36.59 5.74 15.83
CA LEU A 85 36.87 7.17 15.89
C LEU A 85 38.33 7.45 16.27
N GLU A 86 38.88 6.70 17.22
CA GLU A 86 40.30 6.80 17.59
C GLU A 86 41.22 6.45 16.41
N GLU A 87 40.85 5.45 15.60
CA GLU A 87 41.55 5.11 14.36
C GLU A 87 41.50 6.26 13.33
N TYR A 88 40.31 6.84 13.10
CA TYR A 88 40.15 8.03 12.26
C TYR A 88 41.03 9.19 12.75
N PHE A 89 41.00 9.51 14.05
CA PHE A 89 41.82 10.57 14.62
C PHE A 89 43.32 10.28 14.50
N ALA A 90 43.74 9.04 14.68
CA ALA A 90 45.14 8.63 14.53
C ALA A 90 45.63 8.84 13.09
N LEU A 91 44.83 8.45 12.09
CA LEU A 91 45.14 8.66 10.68
C LEU A 91 45.22 10.16 10.33
N ILE A 92 44.27 10.99 10.76
CA ILE A 92 44.31 12.44 10.54
C ILE A 92 45.54 13.08 11.23
N LYS A 93 45.86 12.63 12.45
CA LYS A 93 47.06 13.10 13.19
C LYS A 93 48.34 12.73 12.44
N SER A 94 48.39 11.60 11.74
CA SER A 94 49.54 11.15 10.94
C SER A 94 49.82 11.97 9.68
N LEU A 95 48.84 12.71 9.16
CA LEU A 95 49.00 13.56 7.97
C LEU A 95 50.00 14.70 8.21
N SER A 96 50.92 14.91 7.27
CA SER A 96 51.93 15.98 7.36
C SER A 96 51.30 17.37 7.20
N PRO A 97 51.60 18.34 8.09
CA PRO A 97 51.16 19.73 7.94
C PRO A 97 51.73 20.44 6.69
N ASP A 98 52.73 19.86 6.05
CA ASP A 98 53.41 20.43 4.88
C ASP A 98 52.85 19.94 3.54
N GLY A 99 51.77 19.13 3.56
CA GLY A 99 51.07 18.70 2.34
C GLY A 99 51.63 17.44 1.69
N ASP A 100 52.57 16.75 2.36
CA ASP A 100 53.03 15.42 1.97
C ASP A 100 52.06 14.36 2.51
N VAL A 101 51.36 13.68 1.60
CA VAL A 101 50.22 12.81 1.93
C VAL A 101 50.43 11.45 1.28
N SER A 102 50.34 10.39 2.08
CA SER A 102 50.43 9.02 1.59
C SER A 102 49.07 8.57 1.04
N GLU A 103 49.05 8.04 -0.19
CA GLU A 103 47.86 7.40 -0.78
C GLU A 103 47.31 6.28 0.11
N ILE A 104 48.17 5.57 0.85
CA ILE A 104 47.76 4.51 1.78
C ILE A 104 46.93 5.09 2.93
N VAL A 105 47.33 6.26 3.47
CA VAL A 105 46.63 6.92 4.58
C VAL A 105 45.30 7.52 4.11
N LEU A 106 45.26 8.10 2.90
CA LEU A 106 44.00 8.58 2.31
C LEU A 106 43.04 7.42 2.03
N GLY A 107 43.53 6.31 1.48
CA GLY A 107 42.74 5.11 1.27
C GLY A 107 42.16 4.56 2.58
N ALA A 108 42.97 4.45 3.63
CA ALA A 108 42.51 4.01 4.94
C ALA A 108 41.48 4.97 5.58
N LEU A 109 41.67 6.28 5.43
CA LEU A 109 40.69 7.27 5.89
C LEU A 109 39.36 7.13 5.15
N LYS A 110 39.41 6.88 3.84
CA LYS A 110 38.23 6.63 3.01
C LYS A 110 37.51 5.35 3.46
N ASP A 111 38.23 4.25 3.62
CA ASP A 111 37.67 2.98 4.09
C ASP A 111 36.97 3.12 5.46
N ILE A 112 37.56 3.89 6.38
CA ILE A 112 36.96 4.16 7.69
C ILE A 112 35.72 5.04 7.57
N LEU A 113 35.77 6.10 6.76
CA LEU A 113 34.61 6.97 6.54
C LEU A 113 33.48 6.22 5.84
N ASP A 114 33.76 5.40 4.83
CA ASP A 114 32.77 4.58 4.13
C ASP A 114 32.10 3.57 5.10
N ARG A 115 32.87 3.02 6.06
CA ARG A 115 32.32 2.18 7.15
C ARG A 115 31.45 2.96 8.16
N MET A 116 31.76 4.23 8.41
CA MET A 116 31.02 5.06 9.38
C MET A 116 29.80 5.74 8.76
N LEU A 117 29.87 6.12 7.49
CA LEU A 117 28.90 6.94 6.77
C LEU A 117 28.02 6.15 5.82
N ARG A 118 27.87 4.83 6.03
CA ARG A 118 27.15 3.88 5.16
C ARG A 118 26.11 4.59 4.26
N GLU A 119 26.39 4.64 2.97
CA GLU A 119 25.50 5.30 2.01
C GLU A 119 24.10 4.68 2.08
N LYS A 120 23.10 5.53 2.32
CA LYS A 120 21.70 5.14 2.20
C LYS A 120 21.42 4.88 0.74
N LYS A 121 21.37 3.60 0.35
CA LYS A 121 20.92 3.23 -0.99
C LYS A 121 19.44 3.62 -1.08
N PRO A 122 19.04 4.50 -2.02
CA PRO A 122 17.62 4.74 -2.24
C PRO A 122 16.97 3.41 -2.60
N LEU A 123 15.81 3.08 -2.04
CA LEU A 123 15.13 1.83 -2.36
C LEU A 123 14.45 1.99 -3.74
N VAL A 124 14.52 0.94 -4.56
CA VAL A 124 13.95 0.95 -5.92
C VAL A 124 13.34 -0.40 -6.24
N PHE A 125 12.15 -0.35 -6.86
CA PHE A 125 11.33 -1.51 -7.14
C PHE A 125 11.43 -1.98 -8.58
N GLY A 126 11.65 -3.28 -8.73
CA GLY A 126 11.71 -3.98 -10.01
C GLY A 126 10.37 -4.60 -10.41
N SER A 127 9.54 -3.83 -11.13
CA SER A 127 8.53 -4.21 -12.15
C SER A 127 7.54 -3.05 -12.32
N LEU A 128 6.64 -3.09 -13.32
CA LEU A 128 5.59 -2.08 -13.46
C LEU A 128 4.46 -2.38 -12.47
N PRO A 129 4.15 -1.47 -11.52
CA PRO A 129 3.06 -1.69 -10.55
C PRO A 129 1.68 -1.72 -11.23
N TYR A 130 1.53 -0.96 -12.32
CA TYR A 130 0.30 -0.88 -13.11
C TYR A 130 0.47 -1.61 -14.45
N LYS A 131 -0.19 -2.76 -14.61
CA LYS A 131 0.05 -3.67 -15.74
C LYS A 131 -1.15 -4.53 -16.15
N HIS A 132 -1.04 -5.09 -17.35
CA HIS A 132 -1.79 -6.25 -17.83
C HIS A 132 -1.15 -7.55 -17.30
N LEU A 133 -1.99 -8.55 -17.05
CA LEU A 133 -1.57 -9.87 -16.56
C LEU A 133 -1.29 -10.86 -17.70
N ASN A 134 -1.80 -10.60 -18.91
CA ASN A 134 -1.55 -11.40 -20.11
C ASN A 134 -1.91 -12.90 -19.94
N TYR A 135 -3.00 -13.18 -19.23
CA TYR A 135 -3.45 -14.54 -18.95
C TYR A 135 -3.64 -15.39 -20.22
N PRO A 136 -3.25 -16.69 -20.21
CA PRO A 136 -3.54 -17.58 -21.31
C PRO A 136 -5.01 -17.97 -21.36
N ALA A 137 -5.54 -18.25 -22.56
CA ALA A 137 -6.89 -18.80 -22.70
C ALA A 137 -6.97 -20.23 -22.14
N ARG A 138 -8.05 -20.53 -21.40
CA ARG A 138 -8.30 -21.86 -20.80
C ARG A 138 -9.68 -22.37 -21.19
N GLN A 139 -9.80 -23.69 -21.36
CA GLN A 139 -11.10 -24.32 -21.63
C GLN A 139 -11.75 -24.78 -20.33
N PRO A 140 -13.10 -24.79 -20.25
CA PRO A 140 -13.82 -25.35 -19.11
C PRO A 140 -13.53 -26.83 -18.90
N ASP A 141 -13.56 -27.26 -17.64
CA ASP A 141 -13.45 -28.67 -17.29
C ASP A 141 -14.62 -29.49 -17.86
N SER A 142 -14.31 -30.66 -18.44
CA SER A 142 -15.31 -31.59 -18.97
C SER A 142 -15.49 -32.85 -18.14
N GLU A 143 -14.64 -33.10 -17.14
CA GLU A 143 -14.68 -34.30 -16.31
C GLU A 143 -14.36 -33.97 -14.84
N PRO A 144 -14.92 -34.72 -13.86
CA PRO A 144 -15.95 -35.75 -14.06
C PRO A 144 -17.28 -35.14 -14.53
N SER A 145 -18.21 -35.96 -15.00
CA SER A 145 -19.61 -35.55 -15.24
C SER A 145 -20.50 -36.15 -14.17
N ILE A 146 -21.22 -35.31 -13.42
CA ILE A 146 -22.10 -35.72 -12.33
C ILE A 146 -23.53 -35.23 -12.55
N THR A 147 -24.48 -35.79 -11.79
CA THR A 147 -25.86 -35.32 -11.74
C THR A 147 -26.14 -34.73 -10.36
N PRO A 148 -26.46 -33.43 -10.23
CA PRO A 148 -26.67 -32.81 -8.94
C PRO A 148 -28.04 -33.13 -8.33
N ALA A 149 -28.22 -32.85 -7.04
CA ALA A 149 -29.44 -33.18 -6.30
C ALA A 149 -30.72 -32.60 -6.95
N TYR A 150 -30.69 -31.33 -7.39
CA TYR A 150 -31.83 -30.69 -8.07
C TYR A 150 -32.19 -31.32 -9.43
N LYS A 151 -31.28 -32.10 -10.03
CA LYS A 151 -31.51 -32.88 -11.26
C LYS A 151 -31.78 -34.36 -11.01
N GLY A 152 -31.89 -34.81 -9.76
CA GLY A 152 -32.14 -36.21 -9.43
C GLY A 152 -30.93 -36.99 -8.95
N GLY A 153 -29.81 -36.33 -8.69
CA GLY A 153 -28.62 -36.89 -8.04
C GLY A 153 -28.83 -37.21 -6.56
N ASP A 154 -27.76 -37.08 -5.77
CA ASP A 154 -27.81 -37.36 -4.33
C ASP A 154 -28.61 -36.31 -3.56
N LYS A 155 -29.78 -36.71 -3.06
CA LYS A 155 -30.71 -35.84 -2.34
C LYS A 155 -30.61 -35.97 -0.82
N GLU A 156 -29.73 -36.84 -0.30
CA GLU A 156 -29.56 -37.01 1.14
C GLU A 156 -29.09 -35.69 1.75
N VAL A 157 -29.79 -35.20 2.79
CA VAL A 157 -29.36 -33.99 3.50
C VAL A 157 -28.42 -34.41 4.62
N SER A 158 -27.24 -33.81 4.65
CA SER A 158 -26.25 -33.98 5.70
C SER A 158 -26.14 -32.72 6.57
N PRO A 159 -25.57 -32.81 7.78
CA PRO A 159 -25.25 -31.63 8.58
C PRO A 159 -24.31 -30.63 7.88
N GLU A 160 -23.45 -31.09 6.97
CA GLU A 160 -22.54 -30.22 6.21
C GLU A 160 -23.29 -29.27 5.28
N ASP A 161 -24.50 -29.63 4.83
CA ASP A 161 -25.34 -28.78 3.97
C ASP A 161 -25.87 -27.53 4.69
N LEU A 162 -25.81 -27.51 6.02
CA LEU A 162 -26.23 -26.40 6.89
C LEU A 162 -25.05 -25.71 7.59
N LYS A 163 -23.83 -26.22 7.39
CA LYS A 163 -22.66 -25.80 8.16
C LYS A 163 -22.11 -24.48 7.64
N SER A 164 -21.65 -23.65 8.57
CA SER A 164 -20.86 -22.45 8.27
C SER A 164 -19.51 -22.85 7.66
N THR A 165 -19.10 -22.20 6.58
CA THR A 165 -17.75 -22.34 5.99
C THR A 165 -17.01 -21.00 6.05
N PRO A 166 -15.68 -20.97 5.90
CA PRO A 166 -14.91 -19.72 5.97
C PRO A 166 -15.33 -18.67 4.92
N GLU A 167 -15.67 -19.10 3.69
CA GLU A 167 -16.14 -18.21 2.62
C GLU A 167 -17.63 -17.85 2.77
N ALA A 168 -18.46 -18.75 3.32
CA ALA A 168 -19.88 -18.53 3.60
C ALA A 168 -20.18 -18.63 5.12
N PRO A 169 -19.71 -17.67 5.94
CA PRO A 169 -19.91 -17.74 7.38
C PRO A 169 -21.37 -17.52 7.75
N ILE A 170 -21.82 -18.15 8.83
CA ILE A 170 -23.08 -17.80 9.53
C ILE A 170 -22.71 -16.84 10.67
N SER A 171 -22.25 -15.65 10.31
CA SER A 171 -21.88 -14.60 11.25
C SER A 171 -23.10 -13.81 11.74
N GLU A 172 -22.90 -12.93 12.72
CA GLU A 172 -23.95 -12.03 13.21
C GLU A 172 -24.48 -11.12 12.10
N GLU A 173 -23.61 -10.60 11.24
CA GLU A 173 -23.97 -9.77 10.09
C GLU A 173 -24.87 -10.53 9.11
N ILE A 174 -24.47 -11.76 8.74
CA ILE A 174 -25.25 -12.62 7.83
C ILE A 174 -26.60 -13.01 8.45
N ALA A 175 -26.63 -13.36 9.73
CA ALA A 175 -27.85 -13.74 10.42
C ALA A 175 -28.84 -12.57 10.54
N ALA A 176 -28.36 -11.38 10.89
CA ALA A 176 -29.16 -10.16 10.94
C ALA A 176 -29.67 -9.76 9.55
N PHE A 177 -28.84 -9.93 8.51
CA PHE A 177 -29.26 -9.66 7.15
C PHE A 177 -30.33 -10.65 6.66
N ALA A 178 -30.18 -11.95 6.95
CA ALA A 178 -31.19 -12.97 6.68
C ALA A 178 -32.51 -12.70 7.43
N GLU A 179 -32.44 -12.25 8.69
CA GLU A 179 -33.59 -11.80 9.48
C GLU A 179 -34.31 -10.62 8.81
N SER A 180 -33.57 -9.62 8.31
CA SER A 180 -34.16 -8.48 7.59
C SER A 180 -34.95 -8.90 6.34
N LEU A 181 -34.60 -10.04 5.76
CA LEU A 181 -35.27 -10.68 4.63
C LEU A 181 -36.30 -11.73 5.10
N ASN A 182 -36.70 -11.72 6.37
CA ASN A 182 -37.65 -12.64 7.01
C ASN A 182 -37.28 -14.13 6.87
N TRP A 183 -35.99 -14.45 6.77
CA TRP A 183 -35.48 -15.81 6.47
C TRP A 183 -36.16 -16.43 5.25
N ASN A 184 -36.60 -15.57 4.32
CA ASN A 184 -37.44 -15.98 3.22
C ASN A 184 -36.55 -16.23 1.98
N PRO A 185 -36.52 -17.45 1.44
CA PRO A 185 -35.62 -17.80 0.35
C PRO A 185 -35.89 -17.02 -0.94
N VAL A 186 -37.12 -16.52 -1.11
CA VAL A 186 -37.53 -15.68 -2.25
C VAL A 186 -36.90 -14.31 -2.14
N LEU A 187 -37.06 -13.66 -0.98
CA LEU A 187 -36.51 -12.34 -0.72
C LEU A 187 -34.98 -12.39 -0.73
N ILE A 188 -34.37 -13.47 -0.22
CA ILE A 188 -32.93 -13.72 -0.32
C ILE A 188 -32.49 -13.78 -1.78
N TYR A 189 -33.10 -14.65 -2.59
CA TYR A 189 -32.75 -14.78 -4.00
C TYR A 189 -32.92 -13.47 -4.77
N GLU A 190 -34.05 -12.79 -4.61
CA GLU A 190 -34.33 -11.52 -5.30
C GLU A 190 -33.42 -10.39 -4.82
N TYR A 191 -33.07 -10.34 -3.54
CA TYR A 191 -32.12 -9.35 -3.03
C TYR A 191 -30.77 -9.54 -3.73
N VAL A 192 -30.19 -10.74 -3.68
CA VAL A 192 -28.88 -11.02 -4.28
C VAL A 192 -28.93 -10.80 -5.81
N LYS A 193 -30.00 -11.24 -6.48
CA LYS A 193 -30.18 -11.04 -7.93
C LYS A 193 -30.17 -9.56 -8.33
N ASN A 194 -30.83 -8.70 -7.56
CA ASN A 194 -31.13 -7.33 -7.98
C ASN A 194 -30.26 -6.26 -7.32
N ASN A 195 -29.54 -6.57 -6.24
CA ASN A 195 -28.72 -5.60 -5.50
C ASN A 195 -27.22 -5.94 -5.52
N ILE A 196 -26.83 -7.13 -5.96
CA ILE A 196 -25.42 -7.50 -6.13
C ILE A 196 -25.07 -7.50 -7.62
N GLU A 197 -24.21 -6.56 -8.03
CA GLU A 197 -23.75 -6.45 -9.42
C GLU A 197 -22.80 -7.60 -9.80
N THR A 198 -22.85 -8.03 -11.07
CA THR A 198 -21.93 -9.05 -11.57
C THR A 198 -20.62 -8.44 -12.00
N GLU A 199 -19.55 -8.94 -11.40
CA GLU A 199 -18.17 -8.70 -11.83
C GLU A 199 -17.59 -9.96 -12.49
N TRP A 200 -16.59 -9.76 -13.34
CA TRP A 200 -16.06 -10.84 -14.18
C TRP A 200 -14.61 -11.13 -13.79
N TYR A 201 -14.43 -12.15 -12.97
CA TYR A 201 -13.14 -12.80 -12.65
C TYR A 201 -13.43 -14.26 -12.29
N TRP A 202 -12.43 -15.12 -12.29
CA TRP A 202 -12.61 -16.55 -11.99
C TRP A 202 -12.22 -16.90 -10.55
N GLY A 203 -13.00 -17.75 -9.87
CA GLY A 203 -12.75 -18.18 -8.48
C GLY A 203 -13.33 -17.26 -7.40
N CYS A 204 -13.36 -17.73 -6.15
CA CYS A 204 -13.81 -16.97 -4.97
C CYS A 204 -12.71 -16.01 -4.49
N MET A 205 -12.97 -14.71 -4.59
CA MET A 205 -12.02 -13.68 -4.15
C MET A 205 -12.53 -12.94 -2.90
N LYS A 206 -13.85 -12.83 -2.73
CA LYS A 206 -14.48 -11.97 -1.72
C LYS A 206 -15.22 -12.75 -0.63
N GLY A 207 -15.79 -13.91 -0.94
CA GLY A 207 -16.67 -14.60 0.02
C GLY A 207 -17.96 -13.82 0.29
N ALA A 208 -18.80 -14.30 1.22
CA ALA A 208 -20.17 -13.78 1.40
C ALA A 208 -20.20 -12.34 1.94
N GLU A 209 -19.51 -12.09 3.06
CA GLU A 209 -19.60 -10.81 3.77
C GLU A 209 -19.07 -9.66 2.92
N GLU A 210 -17.90 -9.83 2.32
CA GLU A 210 -17.29 -8.80 1.51
C GLU A 210 -18.09 -8.50 0.23
N THR A 211 -18.70 -9.53 -0.36
CA THR A 211 -19.60 -9.36 -1.51
C THR A 211 -20.85 -8.56 -1.13
N LEU A 212 -21.42 -8.80 0.05
CA LEU A 212 -22.55 -8.00 0.56
C LEU A 212 -22.15 -6.54 0.81
N ARG A 213 -20.99 -6.30 1.45
CA ARG A 213 -20.49 -4.95 1.72
C ARG A 213 -20.20 -4.16 0.44
N GLN A 214 -19.60 -4.81 -0.57
CA GLN A 214 -19.30 -4.17 -1.85
C GLN A 214 -20.52 -4.02 -2.78
N GLY A 215 -21.58 -4.81 -2.56
CA GLY A 215 -22.73 -4.86 -3.46
C GLY A 215 -22.38 -5.41 -4.85
N SER A 216 -21.29 -6.17 -4.99
CA SER A 216 -20.86 -6.76 -6.26
C SER A 216 -19.95 -7.98 -6.06
N GLY A 217 -20.01 -8.92 -6.99
CA GLY A 217 -19.14 -10.11 -7.01
C GLY A 217 -19.38 -10.97 -8.25
N ASN A 218 -18.47 -11.92 -8.51
CA ASN A 218 -18.64 -12.89 -9.60
C ASN A 218 -19.67 -13.99 -9.26
N ASP A 219 -19.70 -15.04 -10.08
CA ASP A 219 -20.53 -16.22 -9.88
C ASP A 219 -20.27 -16.94 -8.56
N CYS A 220 -19.01 -17.20 -8.23
CA CYS A 220 -18.61 -17.87 -7.00
C CYS A 220 -18.95 -17.06 -5.74
N ASP A 221 -18.66 -15.76 -5.78
CA ASP A 221 -18.91 -14.85 -4.67
C ASP A 221 -20.41 -14.63 -4.44
N GLN A 222 -21.21 -14.47 -5.50
CA GLN A 222 -22.68 -14.41 -5.38
C GLN A 222 -23.29 -15.73 -4.91
N ALA A 223 -22.78 -16.87 -5.39
CA ALA A 223 -23.18 -18.19 -4.89
C ALA A 223 -22.89 -18.30 -3.38
N THR A 224 -21.75 -17.80 -2.94
CA THR A 224 -21.33 -17.81 -1.54
C THR A 224 -22.24 -16.96 -0.64
N VAL A 225 -22.70 -15.79 -1.12
CA VAL A 225 -23.75 -15.00 -0.43
C VAL A 225 -25.05 -15.81 -0.29
N LEU A 226 -25.50 -16.48 -1.34
CA LEU A 226 -26.70 -17.32 -1.28
C LEU A 226 -26.53 -18.46 -0.29
N VAL A 227 -25.39 -19.15 -0.30
CA VAL A 227 -25.09 -20.23 0.64
C VAL A 227 -25.16 -19.73 2.08
N ALA A 228 -24.49 -18.62 2.40
CA ALA A 228 -24.46 -18.04 3.74
C ALA A 228 -25.88 -17.70 4.24
N LEU A 229 -26.66 -16.97 3.44
CA LEU A 229 -28.00 -16.52 3.81
C LEU A 229 -29.02 -17.67 3.90
N LEU A 230 -28.96 -18.63 2.98
CA LEU A 230 -29.87 -19.78 2.98
C LEU A 230 -29.56 -20.75 4.14
N ARG A 231 -28.28 -21.01 4.43
CA ARG A 231 -27.88 -21.82 5.59
C ARG A 231 -28.22 -21.15 6.91
N ALA A 232 -27.98 -19.83 7.03
CA ALA A 232 -28.42 -19.04 8.19
C ALA A 232 -29.95 -19.09 8.40
N SER A 233 -30.71 -19.25 7.31
CA SER A 233 -32.17 -19.43 7.31
C SER A 233 -32.64 -20.88 7.48
N GLY A 234 -31.71 -21.82 7.70
CA GLY A 234 -32.02 -23.24 7.93
C GLY A 234 -32.33 -24.06 6.67
N PHE A 235 -31.97 -23.58 5.48
CA PHE A 235 -32.11 -24.31 4.22
C PHE A 235 -30.80 -25.02 3.85
N PRO A 236 -30.80 -26.38 3.77
CA PRO A 236 -29.65 -27.14 3.29
C PRO A 236 -29.26 -26.68 1.89
N THR A 237 -28.00 -26.30 1.71
CA THR A 237 -27.53 -25.65 0.47
C THR A 237 -26.13 -26.14 0.11
N ARG A 238 -25.89 -26.36 -1.18
CA ARG A 238 -24.61 -26.79 -1.77
C ARG A 238 -24.24 -25.89 -2.93
N TYR A 239 -22.96 -25.83 -3.22
CA TYR A 239 -22.42 -25.28 -4.46
C TYR A 239 -22.49 -26.31 -5.58
N VAL A 240 -22.64 -25.82 -6.80
CA VAL A 240 -22.56 -26.62 -8.03
C VAL A 240 -21.61 -25.92 -8.99
N ARG A 241 -20.70 -26.66 -9.59
CA ARG A 241 -19.75 -26.17 -10.60
C ARG A 241 -19.91 -26.94 -11.90
N GLY A 242 -19.83 -26.24 -13.02
CA GLY A 242 -19.92 -26.86 -14.33
C GLY A 242 -19.74 -25.89 -15.48
N THR A 243 -19.92 -26.39 -16.70
CA THR A 243 -19.94 -25.58 -17.91
C THR A 243 -21.37 -25.20 -18.27
N ILE A 244 -21.63 -23.92 -18.45
CA ILE A 244 -22.92 -23.38 -18.91
C ILE A 244 -22.78 -22.80 -20.31
N GLU A 245 -23.86 -22.84 -21.09
CA GLU A 245 -24.03 -22.06 -22.32
C GLU A 245 -25.10 -20.99 -22.06
N PHE A 246 -24.77 -19.72 -22.30
CA PHE A 246 -25.66 -18.60 -21.97
C PHE A 246 -27.00 -18.69 -22.69
N PHE A 247 -28.11 -18.58 -21.95
CA PHE A 247 -29.50 -18.48 -22.44
C PHE A 247 -29.93 -19.59 -23.42
N ALA A 248 -30.88 -20.44 -23.00
CA ALA A 248 -31.46 -21.43 -23.89
C ALA A 248 -32.43 -20.80 -24.92
N GLY A 249 -32.43 -21.27 -26.18
CA GLY A 249 -33.50 -20.97 -27.15
C GLY A 249 -33.09 -20.32 -28.47
N ARG A 250 -34.09 -19.81 -29.21
CA ARG A 250 -33.99 -19.38 -30.62
C ARG A 250 -33.67 -17.90 -30.83
N ASP A 251 -33.85 -17.06 -29.81
CA ASP A 251 -33.68 -15.60 -29.92
C ASP A 251 -32.31 -15.16 -29.36
N ALA A 252 -31.40 -14.85 -30.29
CA ALA A 252 -30.06 -14.25 -30.16
C ALA A 252 -29.28 -14.51 -28.83
N PRO A 253 -28.77 -15.73 -28.57
CA PRO A 253 -27.95 -16.03 -27.39
C PRO A 253 -26.76 -15.06 -27.24
N ILE A 254 -26.05 -14.78 -28.34
CA ILE A 254 -24.94 -13.82 -28.33
C ILE A 254 -25.37 -12.38 -27.99
N GLY A 255 -26.59 -11.97 -28.33
CA GLY A 255 -27.13 -10.63 -28.03
C GLY A 255 -27.20 -10.37 -26.53
N LYS A 256 -27.59 -11.39 -25.76
CA LYS A 256 -27.63 -11.31 -24.31
C LYS A 256 -26.24 -11.34 -23.68
N VAL A 257 -25.30 -12.14 -24.22
CA VAL A 257 -23.90 -12.12 -23.76
C VAL A 257 -23.28 -10.74 -23.97
N LYS A 258 -23.48 -10.13 -25.15
CA LYS A 258 -23.03 -8.76 -25.45
C LYS A 258 -23.58 -7.75 -24.43
N ASN A 259 -24.86 -7.85 -24.07
CA ASN A 259 -25.47 -6.96 -23.09
C ASN A 259 -24.87 -7.15 -21.68
N LEU A 260 -24.64 -8.39 -21.25
CA LEU A 260 -24.05 -8.69 -19.95
C LEU A 260 -22.60 -8.20 -19.82
N THR A 261 -21.79 -8.37 -20.86
CA THR A 261 -20.38 -7.94 -20.86
C THR A 261 -20.21 -6.48 -21.24
N GLY A 262 -21.18 -5.89 -21.95
CA GLY A 262 -21.07 -4.56 -22.52
C GLY A 262 -20.18 -4.49 -23.76
N ILE A 263 -19.85 -5.65 -24.37
CA ILE A 263 -18.94 -5.82 -25.51
C ILE A 263 -19.72 -6.31 -26.73
N GLU A 264 -19.68 -5.57 -27.83
CA GLU A 264 -20.43 -5.90 -29.06
C GLU A 264 -19.78 -6.95 -29.94
N GLU A 265 -18.46 -7.01 -30.01
CA GLU A 265 -17.77 -7.93 -30.91
C GLU A 265 -17.55 -9.29 -30.24
N PRO A 266 -18.09 -10.40 -30.78
CA PRO A 266 -17.93 -11.71 -30.15
C PRO A 266 -16.47 -12.14 -29.96
N VAL A 267 -15.57 -11.79 -30.86
CA VAL A 267 -14.13 -12.11 -30.68
C VAL A 267 -13.54 -11.36 -29.48
N LYS A 268 -14.00 -10.12 -29.21
CA LYS A 268 -13.58 -9.34 -28.05
C LYS A 268 -14.17 -9.86 -26.74
N ILE A 269 -15.35 -10.48 -26.78
CA ILE A 269 -15.89 -11.20 -25.62
C ILE A 269 -14.97 -12.38 -25.24
N ALA A 270 -14.40 -13.09 -26.23
CA ALA A 270 -13.43 -14.13 -25.98
C ALA A 270 -12.15 -13.58 -25.32
N GLU A 271 -11.62 -12.47 -25.85
CA GLU A 271 -10.48 -11.74 -25.26
C GLU A 271 -10.78 -11.31 -23.82
N PHE A 272 -12.00 -10.84 -23.54
CA PHE A 272 -12.45 -10.43 -22.21
C PHE A 272 -12.50 -11.60 -21.22
N PHE A 273 -13.05 -12.74 -21.60
CA PHE A 273 -13.05 -13.92 -20.72
C PHE A 273 -11.64 -14.43 -20.44
N GLN A 274 -10.76 -14.41 -21.45
CA GLN A 274 -9.34 -14.72 -21.26
C GLN A 274 -8.70 -13.76 -20.24
N LYS A 275 -8.85 -12.45 -20.43
CA LYS A 275 -8.32 -11.41 -19.53
C LYS A 275 -8.90 -11.50 -18.12
N ALA A 276 -10.18 -11.84 -17.98
CA ALA A 276 -10.83 -12.08 -16.69
C ALA A 276 -10.38 -13.40 -16.02
N GLY A 277 -9.60 -14.24 -16.71
CA GLY A 277 -9.19 -15.55 -16.23
C GLY A 277 -10.30 -16.61 -16.27
N ILE A 278 -11.44 -16.34 -16.89
CA ILE A 278 -12.60 -17.24 -16.92
C ILE A 278 -12.38 -18.34 -17.97
N PRO A 279 -12.41 -19.64 -17.61
CA PRO A 279 -12.34 -20.72 -18.59
C PRO A 279 -13.52 -20.66 -19.55
N TYR A 280 -13.26 -20.66 -20.85
CA TYR A 280 -14.29 -20.49 -21.86
C TYR A 280 -14.03 -21.27 -23.16
N LYS A 281 -15.11 -21.48 -23.92
CA LYS A 281 -15.09 -22.04 -25.27
C LYS A 281 -16.14 -21.37 -26.16
N PRO A 282 -15.75 -20.76 -27.29
CA PRO A 282 -16.71 -20.21 -28.24
C PRO A 282 -17.57 -21.31 -28.87
N VAL A 283 -18.87 -21.03 -29.02
CA VAL A 283 -19.82 -21.89 -29.72
C VAL A 283 -19.98 -21.39 -31.15
N ILE A 284 -19.51 -22.18 -32.12
CA ILE A 284 -19.51 -21.79 -33.53
C ILE A 284 -20.74 -22.34 -34.26
N LYS A 285 -21.52 -21.46 -34.88
CA LYS A 285 -22.62 -21.84 -35.80
C LYS A 285 -22.50 -21.03 -37.08
N GLY A 286 -22.52 -21.70 -38.24
CA GLY A 286 -22.39 -21.03 -39.55
C GLY A 286 -21.09 -20.24 -39.73
N GLY A 287 -19.98 -20.66 -39.11
CA GLY A 287 -18.68 -20.00 -39.19
C GLY A 287 -18.53 -18.74 -38.33
N LYS A 288 -19.51 -18.41 -37.48
CA LYS A 288 -19.47 -17.27 -36.54
C LYS A 288 -19.65 -17.74 -35.11
N ILE A 289 -19.12 -16.97 -34.16
CA ILE A 289 -19.39 -17.16 -32.73
C ILE A 289 -20.86 -16.83 -32.48
N ALA A 290 -21.63 -17.83 -32.09
CA ALA A 290 -23.06 -17.73 -31.82
C ALA A 290 -23.38 -17.72 -30.32
N ASN A 291 -22.46 -18.19 -29.48
CA ASN A 291 -22.57 -18.19 -28.03
C ASN A 291 -21.21 -18.47 -27.38
N PHE A 292 -21.18 -18.51 -26.05
CA PHE A 292 -20.05 -18.94 -25.24
C PHE A 292 -20.45 -20.04 -24.28
N ARG A 293 -19.53 -20.97 -24.08
CA ARG A 293 -19.53 -21.89 -22.95
C ARG A 293 -18.51 -21.39 -21.95
N ILE A 294 -18.92 -21.13 -20.71
CA ILE A 294 -18.02 -20.73 -19.64
C ILE A 294 -18.13 -21.71 -18.49
N GLU A 295 -17.05 -21.83 -17.74
CA GLU A 295 -17.13 -22.46 -16.44
C GLU A 295 -17.80 -21.51 -15.45
N HIS A 296 -18.65 -22.07 -14.59
CA HIS A 296 -19.58 -21.30 -13.77
C HIS A 296 -19.88 -22.02 -12.45
N ILE A 297 -20.09 -21.25 -11.39
CA ILE A 297 -20.47 -21.72 -10.05
C ILE A 297 -21.83 -21.14 -9.66
N TRP A 298 -22.72 -22.00 -9.19
CA TRP A 298 -24.05 -21.63 -8.70
C TRP A 298 -24.40 -22.47 -7.47
N VAL A 299 -25.64 -22.39 -6.99
CA VAL A 299 -26.08 -23.14 -5.80
C VAL A 299 -27.25 -24.06 -6.10
N GLU A 300 -27.38 -25.10 -5.28
CA GLU A 300 -28.64 -25.81 -5.11
C GLU A 300 -29.08 -25.78 -3.65
N SER A 301 -30.37 -25.62 -3.40
CA SER A 301 -30.90 -25.54 -2.04
C SER A 301 -32.20 -26.32 -1.89
N ARG A 302 -32.38 -26.95 -0.73
CA ARG A 302 -33.57 -27.73 -0.41
C ARG A 302 -34.62 -26.86 0.29
N ILE A 303 -35.60 -26.37 -0.47
CA ILE A 303 -36.58 -25.36 -0.05
C ILE A 303 -38.02 -25.89 -0.20
N PRO A 304 -38.98 -25.47 0.64
CA PRO A 304 -40.41 -25.76 0.43
C PRO A 304 -40.92 -25.14 -0.88
N TYR A 305 -41.25 -25.97 -1.87
CA TYR A 305 -41.65 -25.51 -3.22
C TYR A 305 -43.02 -26.03 -3.69
N ALA A 306 -43.55 -27.09 -3.06
CA ALA A 306 -44.77 -27.75 -3.54
C ALA A 306 -46.04 -26.86 -3.49
N ASN A 307 -46.13 -25.92 -2.54
CA ASN A 307 -47.30 -25.07 -2.30
C ASN A 307 -47.12 -23.61 -2.78
N TYR A 308 -46.06 -23.37 -3.54
CA TYR A 308 -45.51 -22.05 -3.83
C TYR A 308 -46.33 -21.20 -4.82
N ARG A 309 -47.43 -21.73 -5.37
CA ARG A 309 -48.41 -21.03 -6.23
C ARG A 309 -49.72 -20.71 -5.49
N GLY A 310 -49.64 -20.04 -4.34
CA GLY A 310 -50.81 -19.45 -3.68
C GLY A 310 -51.42 -20.23 -2.51
N ALA A 311 -50.68 -21.14 -1.87
CA ALA A 311 -51.06 -21.74 -0.58
C ALA A 311 -50.03 -21.38 0.51
N ILE A 312 -50.43 -21.51 1.77
CA ILE A 312 -49.58 -21.24 2.96
C ILE A 312 -48.28 -22.05 2.83
N ILE A 313 -47.12 -21.41 3.00
CA ILE A 313 -45.83 -22.09 3.09
C ILE A 313 -45.88 -22.99 4.34
N ASP A 314 -46.08 -24.29 4.15
CA ASP A 314 -45.89 -25.29 5.18
C ASP A 314 -44.57 -26.04 4.94
N GLU A 315 -44.08 -26.78 5.92
CA GLU A 315 -42.79 -27.49 5.81
C GLU A 315 -42.82 -28.70 4.85
N HIS A 316 -43.96 -29.00 4.22
CA HIS A 316 -44.15 -30.13 3.34
C HIS A 316 -43.71 -29.83 1.90
N GLY A 317 -43.29 -30.86 1.17
CA GLY A 317 -42.95 -30.73 -0.26
C GLY A 317 -41.65 -29.95 -0.56
N LYS A 318 -40.64 -30.10 0.31
CA LYS A 318 -39.28 -29.61 0.08
C LYS A 318 -38.63 -30.33 -1.11
N THR A 319 -38.06 -29.57 -2.03
CA THR A 319 -37.28 -30.10 -3.17
C THR A 319 -35.96 -29.35 -3.29
N TRP A 320 -34.96 -30.01 -3.86
CA TRP A 320 -33.73 -29.35 -4.28
C TRP A 320 -34.03 -28.51 -5.53
N LEU A 321 -33.60 -27.25 -5.52
CA LEU A 321 -33.73 -26.30 -6.62
C LEU A 321 -32.35 -25.71 -6.92
N GLY A 322 -31.98 -25.66 -8.19
CA GLY A 322 -30.82 -24.90 -8.65
C GLY A 322 -31.15 -23.40 -8.71
N LEU A 323 -30.25 -22.56 -8.21
CA LEU A 323 -30.39 -21.11 -8.16
C LEU A 323 -29.07 -20.46 -8.61
N ASP A 324 -29.15 -19.44 -9.47
CA ASP A 324 -28.02 -18.59 -9.83
C ASP A 324 -28.47 -17.13 -9.91
N THR A 325 -27.68 -16.24 -9.30
CA THR A 325 -27.96 -14.80 -9.27
C THR A 325 -26.99 -13.99 -10.11
N SER A 326 -25.87 -14.58 -10.55
CA SER A 326 -24.81 -13.88 -11.26
C SER A 326 -25.13 -13.63 -12.73
N ILE A 327 -25.89 -14.50 -13.40
CA ILE A 327 -26.35 -14.25 -14.77
C ILE A 327 -27.62 -13.39 -14.74
N LYS A 328 -27.52 -12.11 -15.11
CA LYS A 328 -28.65 -11.17 -15.09
C LYS A 328 -29.55 -11.33 -16.33
N VAL A 329 -30.73 -11.96 -16.16
CA VAL A 329 -31.57 -12.40 -17.29
C VAL A 329 -32.10 -11.24 -18.13
N LEU A 330 -32.63 -10.20 -17.47
CA LEU A 330 -33.09 -8.99 -18.14
C LEU A 330 -31.93 -8.16 -18.68
N GLY A 331 -30.76 -8.26 -18.04
CA GLY A 331 -29.54 -7.60 -18.44
C GLY A 331 -29.46 -6.17 -17.93
N TYR A 332 -28.73 -5.33 -18.66
CA TYR A 332 -28.53 -3.92 -18.34
C TYR A 332 -29.13 -3.02 -19.41
N GLU A 333 -29.70 -1.90 -18.99
CA GLU A 333 -30.02 -0.79 -19.89
C GLU A 333 -28.78 0.09 -20.04
N TYR A 334 -28.27 0.20 -21.27
CA TYR A 334 -27.16 1.09 -21.59
C TYR A 334 -27.70 2.40 -22.17
N ASN A 335 -27.06 3.52 -21.83
CA ASN A 335 -27.30 4.75 -22.57
C ASN A 335 -26.70 4.67 -23.99
N ASN A 336 -26.98 5.68 -24.82
CA ASN A 336 -26.44 5.79 -26.18
C ASN A 336 -25.51 7.03 -26.28
N PRO A 337 -24.28 6.95 -25.74
CA PRO A 337 -23.35 8.07 -25.71
C PRO A 337 -22.72 8.33 -27.08
N MET A 338 -22.19 9.53 -27.25
CA MET A 338 -21.31 9.84 -28.38
C MET A 338 -19.94 9.20 -28.17
N ASP A 339 -19.27 8.85 -29.27
CA ASP A 339 -17.90 8.35 -29.21
C ASP A 339 -16.91 9.51 -29.32
N ILE A 340 -16.13 9.74 -28.26
CA ILE A 340 -15.15 10.84 -28.19
C ILE A 340 -14.12 10.78 -29.34
N PHE A 341 -13.79 9.60 -29.86
CA PHE A 341 -12.82 9.46 -30.95
C PHE A 341 -13.41 9.77 -32.33
N SER A 342 -14.73 9.95 -32.41
CA SER A 342 -15.38 10.46 -33.62
C SER A 342 -15.21 11.98 -33.78
N TYR A 343 -14.55 12.65 -32.82
CA TYR A 343 -14.32 14.10 -32.78
C TYR A 343 -12.82 14.41 -32.88
N PRO A 344 -12.29 14.70 -34.09
CA PRO A 344 -10.86 14.93 -34.31
C PRO A 344 -10.27 16.03 -33.43
N GLU A 345 -11.04 17.07 -33.10
CA GLU A 345 -10.65 18.16 -32.20
C GLU A 345 -10.37 17.65 -30.77
N LEU A 346 -11.14 16.67 -30.29
CA LEU A 346 -10.93 16.08 -28.97
C LEU A 346 -9.77 15.09 -28.99
N VAL A 347 -9.62 14.29 -30.05
CA VAL A 347 -8.51 13.34 -30.17
C VAL A 347 -7.17 14.07 -30.30
N SER A 348 -7.01 14.89 -31.33
CA SER A 348 -5.74 15.55 -31.63
C SER A 348 -5.47 16.79 -30.76
N GLY A 349 -6.52 17.52 -30.38
CA GLY A 349 -6.40 18.74 -29.57
C GLY A 349 -6.28 18.45 -28.06
N THR A 350 -6.89 17.35 -27.59
CA THR A 350 -6.89 16.98 -26.16
C THR A 350 -6.21 15.64 -25.92
N LEU A 351 -6.81 14.50 -26.30
CA LEU A 351 -6.39 13.17 -25.83
C LEU A 351 -4.93 12.84 -26.15
N ALA A 352 -4.45 13.18 -27.34
CA ALA A 352 -3.11 12.83 -27.80
C ALA A 352 -1.96 13.48 -27.02
N ASN A 353 -2.21 14.61 -26.33
CA ASN A 353 -1.17 15.38 -25.64
C ASN A 353 -1.56 15.81 -24.21
N ILE A 354 -2.72 15.38 -23.71
CA ILE A 354 -3.22 15.83 -22.40
C ILE A 354 -2.28 15.45 -21.26
N ARG A 355 -1.63 14.27 -21.34
CA ARG A 355 -0.65 13.81 -20.36
C ARG A 355 0.57 14.74 -20.30
N ASP A 356 1.16 15.04 -21.46
CA ASP A 356 2.33 15.93 -21.54
C ASP A 356 1.97 17.35 -21.07
N LYS A 357 0.80 17.85 -21.47
CA LYS A 357 0.27 19.15 -20.98
C LYS A 357 0.11 19.14 -19.47
N TYR A 358 -0.47 18.09 -18.90
CA TYR A 358 -0.67 17.95 -17.46
C TYR A 358 0.67 17.95 -16.70
N LEU A 359 1.68 17.24 -17.22
CA LEU A 359 3.01 17.16 -16.61
C LEU A 359 3.85 18.42 -16.82
N SER A 360 3.48 19.31 -17.75
CA SER A 360 4.27 20.51 -18.06
C SER A 360 4.17 21.63 -17.02
N ALA A 361 3.24 21.55 -16.07
CA ALA A 361 3.07 22.55 -15.02
C ALA A 361 2.32 21.97 -13.83
N VAL A 362 2.54 22.52 -12.64
CA VAL A 362 1.80 22.15 -11.42
C VAL A 362 0.31 22.43 -11.60
N GLN A 363 -0.52 21.40 -11.40
CA GLN A 363 -1.97 21.47 -11.56
C GLN A 363 -2.69 21.36 -10.21
N THR A 364 -3.76 22.13 -10.06
CA THR A 364 -4.68 22.04 -8.91
C THR A 364 -5.81 21.04 -9.13
N GLU A 365 -5.91 20.45 -10.31
CA GLU A 365 -6.87 19.42 -10.69
C GLU A 365 -6.17 18.07 -10.75
N THR A 366 -6.88 16.99 -10.45
CA THR A 366 -6.41 15.64 -10.78
C THR A 366 -6.38 15.43 -12.31
N PRO A 367 -5.65 14.44 -12.84
CA PRO A 367 -5.61 14.17 -14.29
C PRO A 367 -7.00 13.97 -14.93
N LEU A 368 -7.92 13.28 -14.25
CA LEU A 368 -9.29 13.10 -14.74
C LEU A 368 -10.07 14.43 -14.78
N GLU A 369 -9.95 15.27 -13.75
CA GLU A 369 -10.60 16.59 -13.69
C GLU A 369 -10.03 17.53 -14.76
N TYR A 370 -8.71 17.54 -14.92
CA TYR A 370 -8.02 18.31 -15.95
C TYR A 370 -8.44 17.87 -17.35
N LEU A 371 -8.52 16.57 -17.61
CA LEU A 371 -9.06 16.03 -18.86
C LEU A 371 -10.48 16.53 -19.11
N ARG A 372 -11.36 16.46 -18.10
CA ARG A 372 -12.74 16.95 -18.21
C ARG A 372 -12.80 18.45 -18.52
N SER A 373 -11.98 19.25 -17.85
CA SER A 373 -11.87 20.70 -18.07
C SER A 373 -11.44 21.03 -19.52
N HIS A 374 -10.43 20.31 -20.03
CA HIS A 374 -9.97 20.46 -21.40
C HIS A 374 -10.99 20.02 -22.44
N ILE A 375 -11.69 18.89 -22.23
CA ILE A 375 -12.79 18.46 -23.10
C ILE A 375 -13.86 19.56 -23.17
N ASN A 376 -14.31 20.08 -22.02
CA ASN A 376 -15.32 21.14 -22.01
C ASN A 376 -14.84 22.42 -22.69
N THR A 377 -13.55 22.75 -22.59
CA THR A 377 -12.96 23.93 -23.25
C THR A 377 -12.97 23.78 -24.77
N GLU A 378 -12.53 22.63 -25.31
CA GLU A 378 -12.55 22.35 -26.75
C GLU A 378 -13.98 22.25 -27.29
N LEU A 379 -14.91 21.67 -26.53
CA LEU A 379 -16.33 21.66 -26.90
C LEU A 379 -16.93 23.07 -26.96
N GLY A 380 -16.59 23.95 -26.01
CA GLY A 380 -17.06 25.34 -26.02
C GLY A 380 -16.65 26.14 -27.26
N THR A 381 -15.55 25.78 -27.91
CA THR A 381 -15.07 26.45 -29.14
C THR A 381 -15.58 25.79 -30.41
N GLY A 382 -15.62 24.45 -30.48
CA GLY A 382 -15.95 23.70 -31.69
C GLY A 382 -17.38 23.16 -31.75
N SER A 383 -17.96 22.76 -30.62
CA SER A 383 -19.25 22.05 -30.50
C SER A 383 -20.01 22.42 -29.21
N PRO A 384 -20.44 23.69 -29.02
CA PRO A 384 -20.94 24.21 -27.73
C PRO A 384 -22.27 23.61 -27.26
N GLN A 385 -22.94 22.83 -28.12
CA GLN A 385 -24.14 22.07 -27.78
C GLN A 385 -23.86 20.75 -27.06
N LEU A 386 -22.61 20.32 -27.01
CA LEU A 386 -22.19 19.06 -26.39
C LEU A 386 -21.52 19.33 -25.04
N GLU A 387 -21.68 18.40 -24.12
CA GLU A 387 -21.04 18.40 -22.80
C GLU A 387 -20.26 17.10 -22.58
N TYR A 388 -19.32 17.12 -21.63
CA TYR A 388 -18.55 15.93 -21.23
C TYR A 388 -19.42 14.68 -20.97
N ASN A 389 -20.60 14.86 -20.37
CA ASN A 389 -21.50 13.74 -20.03
C ASN A 389 -22.11 13.07 -21.27
N ASP A 390 -22.16 13.73 -22.42
CA ASP A 390 -22.70 13.14 -23.66
C ASP A 390 -21.82 11.99 -24.17
N PHE A 391 -20.56 11.91 -23.72
CA PHE A 391 -19.59 10.89 -24.13
C PHE A 391 -19.51 9.68 -23.17
N LEU A 392 -20.08 9.78 -21.98
CA LEU A 392 -19.94 8.75 -20.94
C LEU A 392 -20.87 7.57 -21.18
N LYS A 393 -20.31 6.37 -21.31
CA LYS A 393 -21.08 5.11 -21.36
C LYS A 393 -21.46 4.65 -19.96
N THR A 394 -22.75 4.64 -19.68
CA THR A 394 -23.33 4.18 -18.41
C THR A 394 -24.26 3.00 -18.64
N ARG A 395 -24.49 2.23 -17.58
CA ARG A 395 -25.43 1.11 -17.57
C ARG A 395 -26.18 1.04 -16.24
N THR A 396 -27.42 0.58 -16.28
CA THR A 396 -28.23 0.30 -15.09
C THR A 396 -28.75 -1.12 -15.15
N LEU A 397 -28.64 -1.88 -14.06
CA LEU A 397 -29.22 -3.22 -13.98
C LEU A 397 -30.74 -3.13 -14.09
N ILE A 398 -31.35 -3.97 -14.93
CA ILE A 398 -32.81 -4.08 -15.03
C ILE A 398 -33.28 -5.11 -13.98
N PRO A 399 -33.98 -4.69 -12.91
CA PRO A 399 -34.37 -5.60 -11.84
C PRO A 399 -35.38 -6.65 -12.30
N GLU A 400 -35.19 -7.89 -11.86
CA GLU A 400 -36.10 -9.00 -12.09
C GLU A 400 -36.82 -9.33 -10.77
N VAL A 401 -38.09 -8.91 -10.67
CA VAL A 401 -38.96 -9.18 -9.50
C VAL A 401 -40.05 -10.16 -9.90
N MET A 402 -39.94 -11.40 -9.44
CA MET A 402 -40.87 -12.48 -9.77
C MET A 402 -41.83 -12.77 -8.61
N ASN A 403 -41.46 -12.41 -7.38
CA ASN A 403 -42.02 -12.87 -6.12
C ASN A 403 -42.05 -14.41 -5.99
N ILE A 404 -41.31 -15.11 -6.86
CA ILE A 404 -41.23 -16.56 -6.95
C ILE A 404 -39.79 -17.00 -7.28
N LEU A 405 -39.34 -18.14 -6.74
CA LEU A 405 -38.11 -18.80 -7.17
C LEU A 405 -38.31 -19.44 -8.55
N PRO A 406 -37.32 -19.32 -9.45
CA PRO A 406 -37.39 -19.90 -10.77
C PRO A 406 -37.46 -21.43 -10.71
N ALA A 407 -38.26 -22.04 -11.59
CA ALA A 407 -38.41 -23.50 -11.66
C ALA A 407 -37.26 -24.20 -12.41
N SER A 408 -36.42 -23.42 -13.11
CA SER A 408 -35.32 -23.89 -13.96
C SER A 408 -34.22 -22.83 -14.04
N MET A 409 -33.00 -23.26 -14.37
CA MET A 409 -31.87 -22.35 -14.60
C MET A 409 -32.11 -21.43 -15.81
N GLN A 410 -31.53 -20.23 -15.79
CA GLN A 410 -31.61 -19.25 -16.89
C GLN A 410 -30.68 -19.52 -18.08
N PHE A 411 -29.83 -20.54 -17.96
CA PHE A 411 -28.85 -20.97 -18.95
C PHE A 411 -28.95 -22.46 -19.21
N GLU A 412 -28.30 -22.93 -20.28
CA GLU A 412 -28.20 -24.37 -20.57
C GLU A 412 -26.98 -24.95 -19.84
N GLU A 413 -27.18 -25.90 -18.92
CA GLU A 413 -26.05 -26.59 -18.29
C GLU A 413 -25.53 -27.68 -19.24
N ILE A 414 -24.34 -27.48 -19.80
CA ILE A 414 -23.72 -28.37 -20.79
C ILE A 414 -23.12 -29.60 -20.11
N ASN A 415 -22.42 -29.37 -19.00
CA ASN A 415 -21.82 -30.42 -18.18
C ASN A 415 -21.70 -29.92 -16.74
N ILE A 416 -22.01 -30.77 -15.76
CA ILE A 416 -21.87 -30.44 -14.34
C ILE A 416 -20.75 -31.32 -13.81
N THR A 417 -19.73 -30.71 -13.22
CA THR A 417 -18.51 -31.42 -12.85
C THR A 417 -18.44 -31.72 -11.37
N HIS A 418 -18.98 -30.84 -10.51
CA HIS A 418 -18.84 -30.99 -9.08
C HIS A 418 -20.03 -30.42 -8.28
N GLU A 419 -20.22 -30.99 -7.09
CA GLU A 419 -21.05 -30.48 -6.00
C GLU A 419 -20.16 -30.31 -4.77
N TYR A 420 -20.33 -29.20 -4.05
CA TYR A 420 -19.52 -28.91 -2.86
C TYR A 420 -20.37 -28.42 -1.70
N THR A 421 -19.98 -28.76 -0.48
CA THR A 421 -20.48 -28.10 0.74
C THR A 421 -19.62 -26.89 1.13
N GLU A 422 -18.39 -26.79 0.62
CA GLU A 422 -17.41 -25.74 0.86
C GLU A 422 -16.61 -25.52 -0.44
N ILE A 423 -16.30 -24.27 -0.80
CA ILE A 423 -15.50 -24.00 -2.00
C ILE A 423 -14.09 -24.60 -1.83
N PRO A 424 -13.61 -25.40 -2.80
CA PRO A 424 -12.32 -26.05 -2.66
C PRO A 424 -11.16 -25.06 -2.83
N GLU A 425 -10.01 -25.37 -2.20
CA GLU A 425 -8.85 -24.46 -2.09
C GLU A 425 -8.29 -24.01 -3.45
N GLU A 426 -8.39 -24.82 -4.51
CA GLU A 426 -7.95 -24.44 -5.86
C GLU A 426 -8.82 -23.35 -6.52
N LEU A 427 -9.98 -23.04 -5.93
CA LEU A 427 -10.89 -21.99 -6.38
C LEU A 427 -10.88 -20.77 -5.47
N ILE A 428 -10.01 -20.71 -4.45
CA ILE A 428 -9.88 -19.57 -3.56
C ILE A 428 -8.63 -18.77 -3.92
N HIS A 429 -8.78 -17.45 -4.09
CA HIS A 429 -7.64 -16.55 -4.26
C HIS A 429 -6.90 -16.39 -2.94
N LYS A 430 -5.56 -16.33 -3.00
CA LYS A 430 -4.71 -16.26 -1.80
C LYS A 430 -3.65 -15.19 -1.91
N VAL A 431 -3.19 -14.74 -0.75
CA VAL A 431 -2.06 -13.83 -0.58
C VAL A 431 -1.08 -14.46 0.38
N ARG A 432 0.19 -14.58 -0.04
CA ARG A 432 1.26 -15.08 0.79
C ARG A 432 2.22 -13.95 1.14
N PHE A 433 2.50 -13.80 2.43
CA PHE A 433 3.49 -12.87 2.97
C PHE A 433 4.72 -13.65 3.39
N LYS A 434 5.88 -13.32 2.82
CA LYS A 434 7.16 -13.91 3.17
C LYS A 434 8.15 -12.80 3.53
N ALA A 435 8.74 -12.87 4.71
CA ALA A 435 9.81 -11.95 5.10
C ALA A 435 11.14 -12.68 5.23
N THR A 436 12.21 -12.11 4.68
CA THR A 436 13.58 -12.65 4.76
C THR A 436 14.59 -11.57 5.14
N ASP A 437 15.57 -11.92 5.96
CA ASP A 437 16.69 -11.03 6.26
C ASP A 437 17.69 -10.93 5.08
N ALA A 438 18.75 -10.13 5.25
CA ALA A 438 19.79 -9.95 4.24
C ALA A 438 20.59 -11.23 3.90
N ASN A 439 20.48 -12.29 4.71
CA ASN A 439 21.10 -13.59 4.45
C ASN A 439 20.10 -14.60 3.85
N GLU A 440 18.93 -14.14 3.41
CA GLU A 440 17.80 -14.95 2.94
C GLU A 440 17.21 -15.88 4.02
N THR A 441 17.46 -15.60 5.30
CA THR A 441 16.87 -16.34 6.42
C THR A 441 15.41 -15.95 6.56
N GLU A 442 14.52 -16.96 6.55
CA GLU A 442 13.08 -16.75 6.69
C GLU A 442 12.71 -16.26 8.10
N LEU A 443 12.16 -15.04 8.15
CA LEU A 443 11.60 -14.45 9.37
C LEU A 443 10.16 -14.90 9.57
N LEU A 444 9.30 -14.77 8.55
CA LEU A 444 7.92 -15.27 8.55
C LEU A 444 7.50 -15.73 7.15
N ASP A 445 6.57 -16.66 7.08
CA ASP A 445 5.96 -17.16 5.85
C ASP A 445 4.54 -17.62 6.16
N VAL A 446 3.54 -16.90 5.65
CA VAL A 446 2.12 -17.16 5.92
C VAL A 446 1.28 -16.93 4.66
N GLU A 447 0.35 -17.85 4.40
CA GLU A 447 -0.62 -17.78 3.32
C GLU A 447 -2.01 -17.56 3.91
N LEU A 448 -2.74 -16.58 3.39
CA LEU A 448 -4.06 -16.18 3.82
C LEU A 448 -5.00 -16.09 2.62
N LYS A 449 -6.30 -16.26 2.85
CA LYS A 449 -7.29 -16.20 1.78
C LYS A 449 -7.61 -14.73 1.49
N THR A 450 -7.78 -14.35 0.22
CA THR A 450 -7.96 -12.93 -0.16
C THR A 450 -9.16 -12.28 0.52
N TYR A 451 -10.25 -13.03 0.77
CA TYR A 451 -11.42 -12.54 1.49
C TYR A 451 -11.19 -12.30 3.00
N GLU A 452 -10.13 -12.84 3.57
CA GLU A 452 -9.72 -12.55 4.95
C GLU A 452 -8.95 -11.21 5.05
N LEU A 453 -8.60 -10.62 3.91
CA LEU A 453 -7.75 -9.42 3.80
C LEU A 453 -8.46 -8.25 3.12
N SER A 454 -9.32 -8.52 2.13
CA SER A 454 -9.96 -7.48 1.33
C SER A 454 -10.75 -6.51 2.22
N ASN A 455 -10.48 -5.21 2.11
CA ASN A 455 -11.10 -4.15 2.92
C ASN A 455 -11.01 -4.38 4.45
N LYS A 456 -10.01 -5.14 4.91
CA LYS A 456 -9.67 -5.30 6.33
C LYS A 456 -8.33 -4.66 6.67
N PRO A 457 -8.17 -4.05 7.86
CA PRO A 457 -6.88 -3.52 8.31
C PRO A 457 -5.79 -4.61 8.33
N VAL A 458 -4.81 -4.50 7.44
CA VAL A 458 -3.60 -5.34 7.46
C VAL A 458 -2.41 -4.45 7.80
N ALA A 459 -1.55 -4.90 8.71
CA ALA A 459 -0.38 -4.13 9.10
C ALA A 459 0.82 -5.01 9.44
N ILE A 460 2.01 -4.49 9.16
CA ILE A 460 3.26 -4.97 9.72
C ILE A 460 3.63 -4.08 10.89
N SER A 461 3.66 -4.69 12.07
CA SER A 461 4.06 -4.06 13.34
C SER A 461 5.20 -4.85 13.98
N TYR A 462 5.66 -4.45 15.17
CA TYR A 462 6.81 -5.09 15.79
C TYR A 462 6.58 -5.40 17.26
N GLU A 463 7.16 -6.51 17.68
CA GLU A 463 7.20 -6.94 19.08
C GLU A 463 8.64 -7.20 19.52
N PRO A 464 8.98 -7.03 20.81
CA PRO A 464 10.30 -7.36 21.30
C PRO A 464 10.66 -8.83 21.04
N GLU A 465 11.93 -9.06 20.71
CA GLU A 465 12.48 -10.41 20.54
C GLU A 465 12.43 -11.19 21.85
N THR A 466 12.82 -10.55 22.97
CA THR A 466 12.86 -11.18 24.28
C THR A 466 12.22 -10.34 25.40
N VAL A 467 11.99 -10.97 26.55
CA VAL A 467 11.48 -10.28 27.76
C VAL A 467 12.39 -9.14 28.17
N GLU A 468 13.72 -9.31 28.06
CA GLU A 468 14.69 -8.25 28.33
C GLU A 468 14.51 -7.08 27.36
N ASP A 469 14.25 -7.32 26.06
CA ASP A 469 13.93 -6.25 25.10
C ASP A 469 12.66 -5.49 25.51
N GLN A 470 11.63 -6.19 25.99
CA GLN A 470 10.42 -5.56 26.52
C GLN A 470 10.69 -4.72 27.77
N GLU A 471 11.55 -5.19 28.67
CA GLU A 471 11.95 -4.45 29.88
C GLU A 471 12.74 -3.19 29.54
N ILE A 472 13.64 -3.27 28.56
CA ILE A 472 14.34 -2.11 28.00
C ILE A 472 13.31 -1.11 27.45
N ILE A 473 12.40 -1.54 26.59
CA ILE A 473 11.34 -0.69 26.02
C ILE A 473 10.53 0.00 27.12
N ASN A 474 10.08 -0.76 28.13
CA ASN A 474 9.33 -0.23 29.26
C ASN A 474 10.12 0.80 30.05
N SER A 475 11.44 0.60 30.22
CA SER A 475 12.32 1.54 30.91
C SER A 475 12.42 2.89 30.20
N TYR A 476 12.26 2.91 28.87
CA TYR A 476 12.21 4.12 28.03
C TYR A 476 10.78 4.64 27.81
N GLY A 477 9.77 3.94 28.34
CA GLY A 477 8.36 4.33 28.37
C GLY A 477 7.55 3.84 27.17
N ALA A 478 8.17 3.66 25.99
CA ALA A 478 7.57 3.09 24.79
C ALA A 478 8.65 2.74 23.77
N LEU A 479 8.29 1.97 22.74
CA LEU A 479 9.21 1.61 21.66
C LEU A 479 9.76 2.86 20.96
N ASP A 480 8.91 3.85 20.69
CA ASP A 480 9.28 5.10 19.99
C ASP A 480 10.33 5.95 20.73
N ASN A 481 10.59 5.68 22.01
CA ASN A 481 11.57 6.42 22.81
C ASN A 481 12.83 5.59 23.13
N THR A 482 12.92 4.36 22.60
CA THR A 482 14.00 3.41 22.90
C THR A 482 15.14 3.56 21.89
N PRO A 483 16.41 3.72 22.32
CA PRO A 483 17.55 3.75 21.39
C PRO A 483 17.62 2.46 20.55
N ALA A 484 17.77 2.61 19.23
CA ALA A 484 17.58 1.51 18.29
C ALA A 484 18.49 0.30 18.55
N TYR A 485 19.79 0.54 18.77
CA TYR A 485 20.78 -0.53 19.03
C TYR A 485 20.58 -1.29 20.35
N LEU A 486 19.76 -0.81 21.28
CA LEU A 486 19.56 -1.49 22.56
C LEU A 486 18.59 -2.67 22.47
N ILE A 487 17.80 -2.77 21.40
CA ILE A 487 16.71 -3.75 21.30
C ILE A 487 16.71 -4.49 19.97
N ARG A 488 16.14 -5.69 20.00
CA ARG A 488 15.78 -6.45 18.79
C ARG A 488 14.27 -6.66 18.74
N LEU A 489 13.72 -6.61 17.54
CA LEU A 489 12.30 -6.65 17.26
C LEU A 489 11.98 -7.72 16.23
N ARG A 490 10.84 -8.39 16.40
CA ARG A 490 10.29 -9.36 15.45
C ARG A 490 9.18 -8.70 14.64
N PRO A 491 9.17 -8.80 13.30
CA PRO A 491 8.04 -8.34 12.49
C PRO A 491 6.78 -9.17 12.82
N VAL A 492 5.63 -8.52 12.86
CA VAL A 492 4.33 -9.11 13.19
C VAL A 492 3.32 -8.69 12.13
N LEU A 493 2.81 -9.66 11.38
CA LEU A 493 1.66 -9.46 10.50
C LEU A 493 0.39 -9.47 11.35
N LYS A 494 -0.38 -8.39 11.24
CA LYS A 494 -1.70 -8.25 11.86
C LYS A 494 -2.79 -8.13 10.81
N VAL A 495 -3.96 -8.70 11.14
CA VAL A 495 -5.21 -8.54 10.39
C VAL A 495 -6.30 -8.18 11.40
N GLU A 496 -7.01 -7.07 11.16
CA GLU A 496 -8.00 -6.50 12.08
C GLU A 496 -7.44 -6.26 13.50
N GLY A 497 -6.15 -5.92 13.59
CA GLY A 497 -5.43 -5.70 14.85
C GLY A 497 -4.96 -6.99 15.56
N GLU A 498 -5.41 -8.16 15.11
CA GLU A 498 -5.06 -9.46 15.67
C GLU A 498 -3.79 -10.02 15.02
N ARG A 499 -2.96 -10.72 15.81
CA ARG A 499 -1.68 -11.27 15.35
C ARG A 499 -1.93 -12.52 14.52
N VAL A 500 -1.49 -12.51 13.26
CA VAL A 500 -1.63 -13.66 12.35
C VAL A 500 -0.31 -14.39 12.16
N ALA A 501 0.81 -13.66 12.07
CA ALA A 501 2.14 -14.25 12.02
C ALA A 501 3.15 -13.38 12.78
N VAL A 502 4.17 -14.02 13.38
CA VAL A 502 5.25 -13.37 14.13
C VAL A 502 6.57 -13.93 13.62
N GLY A 503 7.55 -13.04 13.42
CA GLY A 503 8.91 -13.40 13.02
C GLY A 503 9.53 -14.43 13.95
N LYS A 504 10.24 -15.41 13.39
CA LYS A 504 10.96 -16.45 14.14
C LYS A 504 12.14 -15.88 14.92
N GLU A 505 12.83 -14.93 14.31
CA GLU A 505 13.99 -14.24 14.87
C GLU A 505 13.76 -12.72 14.88
N GLY A 506 14.37 -12.04 15.84
CA GLY A 506 14.34 -10.58 15.88
C GLY A 506 15.50 -9.98 15.10
N LEU A 507 15.33 -8.76 14.63
CA LEU A 507 16.36 -7.95 14.00
C LEU A 507 16.60 -6.69 14.83
N PRO A 508 17.78 -6.05 14.74
CA PRO A 508 17.99 -4.74 15.35
C PRO A 508 16.94 -3.73 14.86
N MET A 509 16.40 -2.89 15.77
CA MET A 509 15.54 -1.78 15.37
C MET A 509 16.31 -0.86 14.40
N GLY A 510 15.64 -0.37 13.35
CA GLY A 510 16.27 0.39 12.26
C GLY A 510 17.02 -0.46 11.24
N GLY A 511 17.18 -1.78 11.45
CA GLY A 511 17.67 -2.69 10.42
C GLY A 511 16.65 -2.90 9.30
N GLU A 512 17.08 -3.55 8.22
CA GLU A 512 16.27 -3.78 7.01
C GLU A 512 15.99 -5.28 6.81
N TYR A 513 14.86 -5.61 6.20
CA TYR A 513 14.53 -6.95 5.70
C TYR A 513 13.62 -6.86 4.48
N GLU A 514 13.55 -7.91 3.68
CA GLU A 514 12.67 -7.97 2.50
C GLU A 514 11.33 -8.60 2.87
N LEU A 515 10.22 -7.95 2.50
CA LEU A 515 8.86 -8.48 2.56
C LEU A 515 8.36 -8.73 1.14
N THR A 516 8.20 -9.99 0.78
CA THR A 516 7.53 -10.41 -0.45
C THR A 516 6.05 -10.66 -0.21
N ILE A 517 5.19 -9.96 -0.94
CA ILE A 517 3.75 -10.21 -1.05
C ILE A 517 3.50 -10.93 -2.37
N GLU A 518 3.00 -12.15 -2.30
CA GLU A 518 2.72 -13.00 -3.45
C GLU A 518 1.20 -13.17 -3.62
N LEU A 519 0.67 -12.66 -4.73
CA LEU A 519 -0.74 -12.80 -5.13
C LEU A 519 -0.93 -14.07 -5.95
N GLN A 520 -1.69 -15.01 -5.40
CA GLN A 520 -1.99 -16.31 -6.00
C GLN A 520 -3.43 -16.29 -6.53
N GLY A 521 -3.57 -15.89 -7.79
CA GLY A 521 -4.86 -15.81 -8.46
C GLY A 521 -5.41 -17.18 -8.86
N VAL A 522 -6.74 -17.32 -8.81
CA VAL A 522 -7.43 -18.51 -9.31
C VAL A 522 -7.57 -18.40 -10.81
N GLY A 523 -7.05 -19.40 -11.51
CA GLY A 523 -7.12 -19.47 -12.95
C GLY A 523 -5.80 -19.25 -13.69
N TYR A 524 -4.75 -19.04 -12.94
CA TYR A 524 -3.40 -19.21 -13.41
C TYR A 524 -3.03 -20.71 -13.37
N GLY A 525 -2.20 -21.21 -14.30
CA GLY A 525 -1.51 -22.47 -14.02
C GLY A 525 -0.69 -22.30 -12.73
N SER A 526 -0.61 -23.29 -11.85
CA SER A 526 -0.05 -23.17 -10.49
C SER A 526 1.44 -22.75 -10.37
N ALA A 527 2.06 -22.25 -11.44
CA ALA A 527 3.47 -21.88 -11.53
C ALA A 527 3.74 -20.37 -11.54
N ASP A 528 2.76 -19.51 -11.85
CA ASP A 528 3.01 -18.06 -11.88
C ASP A 528 2.07 -17.32 -10.91
N SER A 529 2.68 -16.74 -9.89
CA SER A 529 2.10 -15.83 -8.91
C SER A 529 2.67 -14.43 -9.16
N GLU A 530 1.91 -13.38 -8.87
CA GLU A 530 2.45 -12.03 -8.93
C GLU A 530 3.17 -11.68 -7.63
N LYS A 531 4.43 -11.25 -7.73
CA LYS A 531 5.30 -11.00 -6.57
C LYS A 531 5.68 -9.53 -6.48
N ILE A 532 5.47 -8.99 -5.31
CA ILE A 532 5.88 -7.64 -4.91
C ILE A 532 6.90 -7.84 -3.80
N THR A 533 8.06 -7.18 -3.86
CA THR A 533 9.07 -7.28 -2.82
C THR A 533 9.45 -5.89 -2.33
N ASN A 534 9.16 -5.61 -1.06
CA ASN A 534 9.40 -4.36 -0.36
C ASN A 534 10.53 -4.50 0.67
N THR A 535 11.50 -3.59 0.66
CA THR A 535 12.45 -3.46 1.77
C THR A 535 11.79 -2.73 2.93
N MET A 536 11.74 -3.37 4.09
CA MET A 536 11.07 -2.90 5.29
C MET A 536 12.09 -2.52 6.36
N ILE A 537 11.82 -1.44 7.09
CA ILE A 537 12.65 -1.01 8.23
C ILE A 537 12.04 -1.53 9.53
N VAL A 538 12.84 -2.26 10.30
CA VAL A 538 12.46 -2.85 11.59
C VAL A 538 12.09 -1.76 12.59
N GLY A 539 10.87 -1.82 13.12
CA GLY A 539 10.29 -0.80 14.00
C GLY A 539 9.39 0.22 13.29
N ASN A 540 9.33 0.24 11.95
CA ASN A 540 8.47 1.14 11.19
C ASN A 540 7.08 0.55 10.93
N LEU A 541 6.03 1.12 11.53
CA LEU A 541 4.66 0.66 11.27
C LEU A 541 4.29 0.88 9.80
N THR A 542 3.83 -0.18 9.12
CA THR A 542 3.32 -0.11 7.75
C THR A 542 1.93 -0.75 7.68
N ALA A 543 0.95 -0.03 7.18
CA ALA A 543 -0.37 -0.55 6.81
C ALA A 543 -0.34 -1.01 5.35
N ILE A 544 -1.05 -2.10 5.06
CA ILE A 544 -1.18 -2.68 3.72
C ILE A 544 -2.68 -2.71 3.38
N GLY A 545 -3.09 -1.92 2.40
CA GLY A 545 -4.43 -1.97 1.82
C GLY A 545 -4.50 -3.06 0.76
N ILE A 546 -5.32 -4.08 0.99
CA ILE A 546 -5.63 -5.12 0.01
C ILE A 546 -7.11 -5.01 -0.34
N VAL A 547 -7.44 -4.87 -1.62
CA VAL A 547 -8.83 -4.68 -2.07
C VAL A 547 -9.15 -5.54 -3.28
N ALA A 548 -10.09 -6.46 -3.10
CA ALA A 548 -10.71 -7.21 -4.17
C ALA A 548 -11.82 -6.36 -4.82
N GLN A 549 -11.52 -5.72 -5.96
CA GLN A 549 -12.47 -4.91 -6.76
C GLN A 549 -12.81 -3.54 -6.17
N LYS A 550 -13.81 -3.43 -5.28
CA LYS A 550 -14.31 -2.14 -4.77
C LYS A 550 -13.80 -1.89 -3.35
N ALA A 551 -13.23 -0.71 -3.15
CA ALA A 551 -12.81 -0.26 -1.83
C ALA A 551 -14.06 0.15 -1.02
N VAL A 552 -14.20 -0.40 0.17
CA VAL A 552 -15.27 -0.08 1.11
C VAL A 552 -14.60 0.17 2.45
N GLN A 553 -14.81 1.36 3.00
CA GLN A 553 -14.31 1.66 4.34
C GLN A 553 -15.02 0.73 5.34
N PRO A 554 -14.29 0.02 6.21
CA PRO A 554 -14.93 -0.79 7.25
C PRO A 554 -15.79 0.10 8.15
N GLU A 555 -16.94 -0.41 8.61
CA GLU A 555 -17.76 0.31 9.58
C GLU A 555 -16.93 0.58 10.84
N THR A 556 -16.51 1.83 11.01
CA THR A 556 -15.72 2.22 12.17
C THR A 556 -16.61 2.10 13.41
N ARG A 557 -16.31 1.12 14.29
CA ARG A 557 -16.92 1.03 15.63
C ARG A 557 -16.64 2.27 16.50
N ASN A 558 -15.79 3.20 16.04
CA ASN A 558 -15.44 4.43 16.75
C ASN A 558 -15.60 5.66 15.81
N PRO A 559 -16.68 6.45 15.97
CA PRO A 559 -17.00 7.56 15.06
C PRO A 559 -16.21 8.85 15.33
N GLU A 560 -15.35 8.91 16.36
CA GLU A 560 -14.60 10.12 16.74
C GLU A 560 -13.16 10.09 16.18
N PRO A 561 -12.78 11.01 15.26
CA PRO A 561 -11.44 11.07 14.66
C PRO A 561 -10.30 11.12 15.68
N ALA A 562 -10.53 11.73 16.83
CA ALA A 562 -9.58 11.86 17.94
C ALA A 562 -9.27 10.52 18.66
N THR A 563 -9.98 9.43 18.35
CA THR A 563 -9.76 8.11 18.95
C THR A 563 -8.92 7.17 18.09
N ARG A 564 -8.74 7.45 16.79
CA ARG A 564 -7.98 6.61 15.85
C ARG A 564 -6.52 6.42 16.27
N ASN A 565 -5.97 5.24 16.06
CA ASN A 565 -4.52 4.99 16.23
C ASN A 565 -3.79 5.15 14.88
N ALA A 566 -2.46 5.08 14.88
CA ALA A 566 -1.66 5.25 13.67
C ALA A 566 -1.99 4.19 12.60
N GLU A 567 -2.16 2.93 13.01
CA GLU A 567 -2.52 1.82 12.12
C GLU A 567 -3.82 2.09 11.36
N GLN A 568 -4.85 2.55 12.07
CA GLN A 568 -6.15 2.91 11.48
C GLN A 568 -6.04 4.09 10.52
N LEU A 569 -5.31 5.15 10.88
CA LEU A 569 -5.14 6.32 10.01
C LEU A 569 -4.44 5.94 8.69
N LEU A 570 -3.34 5.18 8.76
CA LEU A 570 -2.60 4.74 7.57
C LEU A 570 -3.43 3.79 6.70
N TYR A 571 -4.20 2.90 7.33
CA TYR A 571 -5.08 1.98 6.61
C TYR A 571 -6.25 2.71 5.92
N GLU A 572 -6.91 3.65 6.60
CA GLU A 572 -7.99 4.45 6.01
C GLU A 572 -7.51 5.19 4.75
N GLU A 573 -6.29 5.74 4.77
CA GLU A 573 -5.68 6.38 3.61
C GLU A 573 -5.39 5.41 2.46
N ALA A 574 -4.97 4.16 2.76
CA ALA A 574 -4.75 3.15 1.73
C ALA A 574 -6.06 2.81 1.00
N ILE A 575 -7.16 2.68 1.75
CA ILE A 575 -8.50 2.45 1.18
C ILE A 575 -8.99 3.68 0.40
N ASN A 576 -8.79 4.90 0.90
CA ASN A 576 -9.14 6.14 0.20
C ASN A 576 -8.40 6.26 -1.15
N TYR A 577 -7.09 5.96 -1.15
CA TYR A 577 -6.28 5.95 -2.36
C TYR A 577 -6.85 4.99 -3.42
N ILE A 578 -7.14 3.74 -3.03
CA ILE A 578 -7.70 2.72 -3.93
C ILE A 578 -9.08 3.14 -4.44
N GLU A 579 -9.94 3.68 -3.56
CA GLU A 579 -11.28 4.13 -3.93
C GLU A 579 -11.25 5.26 -4.96
N ARG A 580 -10.41 6.29 -4.73
CA ARG A 580 -10.24 7.42 -5.66
C ARG A 580 -9.74 6.96 -7.02
N TRP A 581 -8.79 6.03 -7.05
CA TRP A 581 -8.27 5.49 -8.31
C TRP A 581 -9.31 4.61 -9.03
N ASN A 582 -10.02 3.74 -8.30
CA ASN A 582 -11.13 2.94 -8.85
C ASN A 582 -12.19 3.83 -9.50
N LYS A 583 -12.61 4.89 -8.79
CA LYS A 583 -13.56 5.87 -9.34
C LYS A 583 -12.99 6.48 -10.61
N ALA A 584 -11.74 6.91 -10.64
CA ALA A 584 -11.18 7.55 -11.83
C ALA A 584 -11.15 6.60 -13.03
N GLU A 585 -10.75 5.34 -12.84
CA GLU A 585 -10.76 4.32 -13.90
C GLU A 585 -12.14 4.03 -14.43
N GLU A 586 -13.17 3.94 -13.59
CA GLU A 586 -14.54 3.75 -14.06
C GLU A 586 -14.98 4.89 -14.99
N LYS A 587 -14.61 6.15 -14.67
CA LYS A 587 -14.97 7.32 -15.50
C LYS A 587 -14.13 7.33 -16.78
N LEU A 588 -12.84 7.02 -16.71
CA LEU A 588 -11.98 6.89 -17.90
C LEU A 588 -12.47 5.76 -18.82
N ALA A 589 -12.81 4.59 -18.28
CA ALA A 589 -13.35 3.46 -19.05
C ALA A 589 -14.71 3.82 -19.67
N SER A 590 -15.58 4.48 -18.91
CA SER A 590 -16.86 5.02 -19.40
C SER A 590 -16.66 6.01 -20.56
N LEU A 591 -15.68 6.91 -20.47
CA LEU A 591 -15.37 7.89 -21.52
C LEU A 591 -14.77 7.23 -22.78
N MET A 592 -13.89 6.25 -22.60
CA MET A 592 -13.19 5.54 -23.68
C MET A 592 -14.03 4.39 -24.28
N HIS A 593 -15.19 4.10 -23.68
CA HIS A 593 -16.09 2.98 -24.00
C HIS A 593 -15.40 1.60 -23.82
N LEU A 594 -14.57 1.47 -22.79
CA LEU A 594 -13.87 0.25 -22.41
C LEU A 594 -14.64 -0.51 -21.33
N THR A 595 -14.55 -1.84 -21.37
CA THR A 595 -14.95 -2.73 -20.27
C THR A 595 -13.70 -3.15 -19.51
N ILE A 596 -13.73 -3.03 -18.19
CA ILE A 596 -12.59 -3.36 -17.32
C ILE A 596 -12.81 -4.63 -16.51
N THR A 597 -11.75 -5.36 -16.22
CA THR A 597 -11.72 -6.44 -15.22
C THR A 597 -10.41 -6.39 -14.42
N ARG A 598 -10.46 -6.82 -13.16
CA ARG A 598 -9.30 -6.89 -12.26
C ARG A 598 -9.17 -8.31 -11.73
N PRO A 599 -8.41 -9.20 -12.38
CA PRO A 599 -8.38 -10.61 -11.99
C PRO A 599 -7.61 -10.90 -10.69
N LEU A 600 -6.95 -9.89 -10.12
CA LEU A 600 -6.20 -9.93 -8.86
C LEU A 600 -6.62 -8.74 -7.98
N PRO A 601 -6.45 -8.84 -6.65
CA PRO A 601 -6.65 -7.70 -5.76
C PRO A 601 -5.60 -6.61 -5.99
N THR A 602 -5.96 -5.37 -5.69
CA THR A 602 -5.01 -4.24 -5.61
C THR A 602 -4.29 -4.29 -4.27
N VAL A 603 -2.99 -3.99 -4.24
CA VAL A 603 -2.17 -3.87 -3.04
C VAL A 603 -1.55 -2.48 -2.97
N VAL A 604 -1.65 -1.84 -1.82
CA VAL A 604 -1.10 -0.51 -1.53
C VAL A 604 -0.44 -0.54 -0.15
N SER A 605 0.76 0.01 -0.01
CA SER A 605 1.45 0.12 1.26
C SER A 605 1.56 1.57 1.70
N ILE A 606 1.23 1.86 2.97
CA ILE A 606 1.39 3.18 3.59
C ILE A 606 2.14 3.02 4.90
N GLY A 607 3.23 3.77 5.09
CA GLY A 607 4.07 3.66 6.28
C GLY A 607 4.76 4.96 6.65
N GLY A 608 5.56 4.93 7.72
CA GLY A 608 6.38 6.07 8.10
C GLY A 608 7.60 6.23 7.20
N VAL A 609 7.94 7.48 6.85
CA VAL A 609 9.27 7.81 6.32
C VAL A 609 10.22 7.90 7.50
N ILE A 610 11.11 6.93 7.66
CA ILE A 610 12.11 6.84 8.72
C ILE A 610 13.53 7.17 8.22
N ASP A 611 14.19 8.13 8.84
CA ASP A 611 15.63 8.27 8.72
C ASP A 611 16.33 7.50 9.83
N VAL A 612 17.09 6.47 9.44
CA VAL A 612 17.89 5.68 10.37
C VAL A 612 19.31 6.22 10.33
N THR A 613 19.79 6.73 11.46
CA THR A 613 21.20 7.13 11.57
C THR A 613 22.02 5.92 11.94
N TYR A 614 22.91 5.51 11.05
CA TYR A 614 23.85 4.43 11.29
C TYR A 614 25.15 4.94 11.87
N LEU A 615 25.77 4.12 12.71
CA LEU A 615 27.13 4.29 13.17
C LEU A 615 27.77 2.90 13.21
N LEU A 616 28.78 2.67 12.37
CA LEU A 616 29.46 1.37 12.24
C LEU A 616 28.50 0.22 11.92
N ASP A 617 27.71 0.39 10.86
CA ASP A 617 26.67 -0.55 10.43
C ASP A 617 25.60 -0.87 11.48
N THR A 618 25.56 -0.14 12.60
CA THR A 618 24.58 -0.35 13.65
C THR A 618 23.61 0.85 13.73
N PRO A 619 22.29 0.61 13.64
CA PRO A 619 21.28 1.65 13.81
C PRO A 619 21.38 2.32 15.18
N HIS A 620 21.59 3.64 15.20
CA HIS A 620 21.68 4.42 16.43
C HIS A 620 20.41 5.19 16.73
N ASP A 621 19.93 5.93 15.72
CA ASP A 621 18.73 6.75 15.80
C ASP A 621 17.69 6.29 14.79
N PHE A 622 16.43 6.53 15.12
CA PHE A 622 15.25 6.13 14.35
C PHE A 622 14.32 7.34 14.31
N GLU A 623 14.46 8.16 13.28
CA GLU A 623 13.75 9.43 13.20
C GLU A 623 12.62 9.37 12.18
N TRP A 624 11.40 9.60 12.64
CA TRP A 624 10.25 9.76 11.75
C TRP A 624 10.26 11.15 11.09
N LYS A 625 10.27 11.17 9.76
CA LYS A 625 10.28 12.36 8.89
C LYS A 625 8.93 12.61 8.19
N GLY A 626 8.02 11.65 8.19
CA GLY A 626 6.73 11.81 7.50
C GLY A 626 6.04 10.49 7.19
N VAL A 627 5.18 10.46 6.18
CA VAL A 627 4.54 9.22 5.69
C VAL A 627 4.73 9.05 4.20
N TYR A 628 4.64 7.80 3.75
CA TYR A 628 4.72 7.42 2.34
C TYR A 628 3.49 6.60 1.92
N VAL A 629 3.22 6.53 0.62
CA VAL A 629 2.25 5.62 -0.01
C VAL A 629 2.84 5.02 -1.28
N ASP A 630 2.72 3.71 -1.45
CA ASP A 630 3.09 3.00 -2.68
C ASP A 630 1.89 2.21 -3.22
N ALA A 631 1.66 2.29 -4.52
CA ALA A 631 0.79 1.37 -5.22
C ALA A 631 1.55 0.12 -5.63
N ASP A 632 1.86 -0.75 -4.67
CA ASP A 632 2.62 -1.98 -4.85
C ASP A 632 2.21 -2.81 -6.08
N MET A 633 0.89 -2.99 -6.27
CA MET A 633 0.34 -3.77 -7.38
C MET A 633 -1.07 -3.34 -7.72
N ARG A 634 -1.28 -3.06 -9.01
CA ARG A 634 -2.59 -2.80 -9.60
C ARG A 634 -2.69 -3.41 -10.98
N ALA A 635 -3.41 -4.52 -11.07
CA ALA A 635 -3.69 -5.18 -12.34
C ALA A 635 -5.06 -4.78 -12.90
N VAL A 636 -5.07 -4.19 -14.09
CA VAL A 636 -6.31 -3.79 -14.77
C VAL A 636 -6.26 -4.23 -16.21
N GLU A 637 -7.27 -5.00 -16.59
CA GLU A 637 -7.48 -5.45 -17.95
C GLU A 637 -8.58 -4.66 -18.62
N THR A 638 -8.39 -4.31 -19.88
CA THR A 638 -9.36 -3.53 -20.66
C THR A 638 -9.69 -4.20 -21.97
N VAL A 639 -10.94 -4.12 -22.39
CA VAL A 639 -11.43 -4.58 -23.70
C VAL A 639 -12.39 -3.55 -24.28
N ALA A 640 -12.27 -3.27 -25.58
CA ALA A 640 -13.17 -2.35 -26.27
C ALA A 640 -14.61 -2.87 -26.24
N GLY A 641 -15.54 -2.02 -25.78
CA GLY A 641 -16.95 -2.40 -25.62
C GLY A 641 -17.78 -2.34 -26.90
N TYR A 642 -17.33 -1.64 -27.94
CA TYR A 642 -18.10 -1.43 -29.17
C TYR A 642 -17.16 -1.57 -30.38
N GLY A 643 -17.66 -1.91 -31.57
CA GLY A 643 -16.85 -2.10 -32.78
C GLY A 643 -16.25 -0.80 -33.32
N LEU A 644 -15.35 -0.24 -32.51
CA LEU A 644 -14.81 1.11 -32.57
C LEU A 644 -13.51 1.10 -33.37
N ARG A 645 -13.21 2.26 -33.96
CA ARG A 645 -11.87 2.51 -34.50
C ARG A 645 -10.89 2.77 -33.35
N ASP A 646 -9.61 2.55 -33.63
CA ASP A 646 -8.50 2.95 -32.76
C ASP A 646 -8.49 2.27 -31.38
N GLU A 647 -8.90 1.00 -31.32
CA GLU A 647 -8.99 0.23 -30.07
C GLU A 647 -7.70 0.23 -29.26
N GLY A 648 -6.55 -0.02 -29.91
CA GLY A 648 -5.25 -0.02 -29.24
C GLY A 648 -4.88 1.36 -28.70
N GLU A 649 -5.26 2.43 -29.39
CA GLU A 649 -5.03 3.81 -28.93
C GLU A 649 -5.90 4.14 -27.72
N ARG A 650 -7.18 3.74 -27.71
CA ARG A 650 -8.08 3.89 -26.54
C ARG A 650 -7.52 3.22 -25.30
N GLN A 651 -7.10 1.96 -25.44
CA GLN A 651 -6.52 1.19 -24.34
C GLN A 651 -5.22 1.83 -23.86
N LYS A 652 -4.34 2.23 -24.79
CA LYS A 652 -3.09 2.91 -24.46
C LYS A 652 -3.31 4.22 -23.70
N ILE A 653 -4.20 5.10 -24.18
CA ILE A 653 -4.52 6.37 -23.51
C ILE A 653 -5.15 6.12 -22.14
N PHE A 654 -6.03 5.12 -22.02
CA PHE A 654 -6.58 4.72 -20.72
C PHE A 654 -5.46 4.32 -19.74
N MET A 655 -4.51 3.49 -20.17
CA MET A 655 -3.42 3.03 -19.31
C MET A 655 -2.49 4.19 -18.88
N GLN A 656 -2.17 5.09 -19.81
CA GLN A 656 -1.35 6.27 -19.55
C GLN A 656 -2.03 7.25 -18.58
N LEU A 657 -3.33 7.49 -18.72
CA LEU A 657 -4.07 8.40 -17.86
C LEU A 657 -4.38 7.79 -16.49
N SER A 658 -4.65 6.49 -16.43
CA SER A 658 -4.88 5.79 -15.17
C SER A 658 -3.62 5.76 -14.31
N SER A 659 -2.47 5.40 -14.88
CA SER A 659 -1.18 5.42 -14.16
C SER A 659 -0.79 6.84 -13.72
N LEU A 660 -0.99 7.86 -14.56
CA LEU A 660 -0.78 9.26 -14.18
C LEU A 660 -1.71 9.68 -13.03
N GLN A 661 -2.97 9.26 -13.06
CA GLN A 661 -3.93 9.50 -11.99
C GLN A 661 -3.46 8.86 -10.68
N GLY A 662 -3.01 7.60 -10.72
CA GLY A 662 -2.42 6.91 -9.58
C GLY A 662 -1.28 7.70 -8.95
N SER A 663 -0.32 8.15 -9.76
CA SER A 663 0.83 8.91 -9.26
C SER A 663 0.44 10.25 -8.63
N ILE A 664 -0.52 10.99 -9.21
CA ILE A 664 -1.01 12.22 -8.57
C ILE A 664 -1.78 11.93 -7.27
N LEU A 665 -2.50 10.81 -7.20
CA LEU A 665 -3.17 10.42 -5.97
C LEU A 665 -2.16 10.16 -4.83
N GLU A 666 -0.92 9.76 -5.12
CA GLU A 666 0.10 9.47 -4.11
C GLU A 666 0.54 10.70 -3.30
N ASN A 667 0.46 11.91 -3.87
CA ASN A 667 0.65 13.14 -3.10
C ASN A 667 -0.69 13.72 -2.60
N ARG A 668 -1.78 13.52 -3.36
CA ARG A 668 -3.09 14.11 -3.03
C ARG A 668 -3.74 13.56 -1.77
N ILE A 669 -3.56 12.28 -1.46
CA ILE A 669 -4.12 11.75 -0.21
C ILE A 669 -3.54 12.50 1.01
N PHE A 670 -2.27 12.90 0.97
CA PHE A 670 -1.66 13.68 2.06
C PHE A 670 -2.08 15.15 2.03
N GLU A 671 -2.14 15.76 0.84
CA GLU A 671 -2.53 17.17 0.69
C GLU A 671 -4.00 17.40 1.05
N ASP A 672 -4.88 16.52 0.57
CA ASP A 672 -6.33 16.66 0.74
C ASP A 672 -6.79 16.17 2.12
N ASP A 673 -6.25 15.04 2.62
CA ASP A 673 -6.80 14.37 3.82
C ASP A 673 -5.99 14.70 5.09
N PHE A 674 -4.66 14.88 4.97
CA PHE A 674 -3.79 15.24 6.10
C PHE A 674 -3.46 16.74 6.16
N GLU A 675 -3.76 17.50 5.11
CA GLU A 675 -3.35 18.90 4.94
C GLU A 675 -1.82 19.06 5.03
N VAL A 676 -1.08 18.10 4.46
CA VAL A 676 0.38 18.07 4.45
C VAL A 676 0.87 18.03 3.01
N GLU A 677 1.84 18.90 2.70
CA GLU A 677 2.43 18.95 1.36
C GLU A 677 3.06 17.60 1.00
N GLY A 678 2.66 17.04 -0.15
CA GLY A 678 3.14 15.77 -0.67
C GLY A 678 4.01 15.93 -1.91
N ILE A 679 4.75 14.87 -2.25
CA ILE A 679 5.47 14.72 -3.50
C ILE A 679 5.22 13.32 -4.08
N SER A 680 5.08 13.27 -5.40
CA SER A 680 4.95 12.06 -6.22
C SER A 680 5.78 12.27 -7.48
N THR A 681 6.04 11.22 -8.26
CA THR A 681 6.78 11.36 -9.53
C THR A 681 6.08 12.31 -10.50
N ALA A 682 4.75 12.22 -10.62
CA ALA A 682 4.00 13.12 -11.50
C ALA A 682 4.11 14.59 -11.07
N LYS A 683 3.99 14.88 -9.77
CA LYS A 683 4.19 16.23 -9.23
C LYS A 683 5.63 16.71 -9.37
N LEU A 684 6.61 15.82 -9.19
CA LEU A 684 8.02 16.12 -9.42
C LEU A 684 8.28 16.58 -10.85
N PHE A 685 7.68 15.91 -11.85
CA PHE A 685 7.77 16.32 -13.26
C PHE A 685 7.15 17.71 -13.51
N GLN A 686 6.01 17.98 -12.88
CA GLN A 686 5.38 19.31 -12.92
C GLN A 686 6.26 20.41 -12.32
N LEU A 687 7.01 20.09 -11.26
CA LEU A 687 7.94 21.00 -10.60
C LEU A 687 9.24 21.19 -11.40
N ALA A 688 9.79 20.12 -11.98
CA ALA A 688 10.97 20.14 -12.85
C ALA A 688 10.79 21.12 -14.02
N THR A 689 9.59 21.14 -14.59
CA THR A 689 9.25 22.01 -15.72
C THR A 689 9.02 23.47 -15.29
N ARG A 690 8.67 23.72 -14.02
CA ARG A 690 8.31 25.05 -13.47
C ARG A 690 9.48 25.80 -12.83
N ASN A 691 10.35 25.11 -12.07
CA ASN A 691 11.24 25.73 -11.08
C ASN A 691 12.72 25.64 -11.40
N SER A 692 13.12 24.89 -12.41
CA SER A 692 14.53 24.81 -12.76
C SER A 692 14.91 26.06 -13.57
N GLN A 693 15.67 26.98 -12.97
CA GLN A 693 16.52 27.89 -13.73
C GLN A 693 17.99 27.55 -13.45
N PRO A 694 18.73 27.01 -14.45
CA PRO A 694 18.25 26.62 -15.79
C PRO A 694 17.26 25.43 -15.71
N ALA A 695 16.38 25.31 -16.71
CA ALA A 695 15.41 24.21 -16.80
C ALA A 695 16.16 22.88 -16.75
N THR A 696 15.76 21.96 -15.86
CA THR A 696 16.35 20.63 -15.78
C THR A 696 15.95 19.91 -17.04
N GLU A 697 16.91 19.45 -17.82
CA GLU A 697 16.63 18.74 -19.07
C GLU A 697 15.91 17.41 -18.76
N MET A 698 14.82 17.14 -19.48
CA MET A 698 14.12 15.87 -19.41
C MET A 698 14.74 14.90 -20.40
N LEU A 699 15.33 13.83 -19.89
CA LEU A 699 15.95 12.75 -20.64
C LEU A 699 14.92 11.67 -20.97
N THR A 700 14.98 11.16 -22.20
CA THR A 700 14.26 9.95 -22.61
C THR A 700 15.28 8.88 -22.98
N ILE A 701 15.29 7.79 -22.23
CA ILE A 701 16.26 6.70 -22.32
C ILE A 701 15.55 5.46 -22.87
N ASP A 702 16.12 4.88 -23.92
CA ASP A 702 15.69 3.64 -24.53
C ASP A 702 16.89 2.79 -24.97
N ARG A 703 16.64 1.67 -25.64
CA ARG A 703 17.69 0.76 -26.11
C ARG A 703 18.68 1.39 -27.09
N THR A 704 18.32 2.48 -27.75
CA THR A 704 19.13 3.14 -28.76
C THR A 704 20.15 4.09 -28.16
N ASN A 705 19.91 4.62 -26.96
CA ASN A 705 20.72 5.69 -26.36
C ASN A 705 21.24 5.40 -24.94
N ILE A 706 20.78 4.33 -24.26
CA ILE A 706 21.13 4.02 -22.87
C ILE A 706 22.64 3.99 -22.59
N GLU A 707 23.43 3.38 -23.47
CA GLU A 707 24.90 3.27 -23.32
C GLU A 707 25.60 4.63 -23.40
N SER A 708 24.96 5.64 -23.98
CA SER A 708 25.50 7.00 -24.08
C SER A 708 25.01 7.94 -22.97
N ILE A 709 23.77 7.78 -22.51
CA ILE A 709 23.15 8.69 -21.53
C ILE A 709 23.39 8.22 -20.11
N LEU A 710 23.11 6.96 -19.79
CA LEU A 710 23.09 6.49 -18.40
C LEU A 710 24.44 6.64 -17.66
N PRO A 711 25.61 6.48 -18.30
CA PRO A 711 26.89 6.73 -17.64
C PRO A 711 27.16 8.22 -17.30
N THR A 712 26.47 9.16 -17.95
CA THR A 712 26.70 10.60 -17.74
C THR A 712 25.81 11.20 -16.65
N VAL A 713 24.76 10.49 -16.22
CA VAL A 713 23.81 10.96 -15.20
C VAL A 713 24.37 10.68 -13.80
N ASN A 714 24.38 11.71 -12.95
CA ASN A 714 24.86 11.61 -11.57
C ASN A 714 23.73 11.16 -10.62
N ILE A 715 23.41 9.87 -10.66
CA ILE A 715 22.41 9.22 -9.78
C ILE A 715 22.96 7.92 -9.20
N ALA A 716 22.32 7.43 -8.13
CA ALA A 716 22.69 6.21 -7.43
C ALA A 716 22.74 4.97 -8.36
N ASP A 717 23.70 4.07 -8.11
CA ASP A 717 23.97 2.92 -8.97
C ASP A 717 22.81 1.92 -9.05
N ASN A 718 22.06 1.76 -7.97
CA ASN A 718 20.88 0.88 -7.97
C ASN A 718 19.73 1.46 -8.82
N ILE A 719 19.59 2.78 -8.91
CA ILE A 719 18.65 3.43 -9.85
C ILE A 719 19.14 3.21 -11.28
N LYS A 720 20.44 3.33 -11.55
CA LYS A 720 21.00 3.01 -12.88
C LYS A 720 20.75 1.55 -13.27
N GLU A 721 20.91 0.62 -12.33
CA GLU A 721 20.61 -0.80 -12.56
C GLU A 721 19.14 -1.03 -12.90
N ASP A 722 18.22 -0.40 -12.15
CA ASP A 722 16.80 -0.48 -12.42
C ASP A 722 16.40 0.10 -13.79
N ILE A 723 16.98 1.25 -14.18
CA ILE A 723 16.79 1.82 -15.53
C ILE A 723 17.28 0.86 -16.62
N ARG A 724 18.45 0.23 -16.43
CA ARG A 724 18.96 -0.81 -17.36
C ARG A 724 17.98 -1.98 -17.46
N ASN A 725 17.47 -2.46 -16.33
CA ASN A 725 16.51 -3.56 -16.29
C ASN A 725 15.21 -3.21 -17.04
N ALA A 726 14.69 -2.00 -16.85
CA ALA A 726 13.51 -1.51 -17.57
C ALA A 726 13.74 -1.44 -19.08
N VAL A 727 14.83 -0.85 -19.54
CA VAL A 727 15.18 -0.74 -20.96
C VAL A 727 15.45 -2.13 -21.59
N ASN A 728 16.04 -3.04 -20.83
CA ASN A 728 16.20 -4.44 -21.23
C ASN A 728 14.85 -5.17 -21.40
N GLN A 729 13.78 -4.70 -20.77
CA GLN A 729 12.41 -5.19 -20.95
C GLN A 729 11.64 -4.50 -22.09
N ASN A 730 12.31 -3.68 -22.92
CA ASN A 730 11.72 -2.83 -23.97
C ASN A 730 10.90 -1.63 -23.45
N LEU A 731 11.08 -1.25 -22.19
CA LEU A 731 10.45 -0.05 -21.66
C LEU A 731 11.27 1.18 -22.07
N THR A 732 10.58 2.31 -22.22
CA THR A 732 11.19 3.64 -22.31
C THR A 732 11.21 4.25 -20.92
N VAL A 733 12.31 4.91 -20.56
CA VAL A 733 12.44 5.64 -19.30
C VAL A 733 12.49 7.13 -19.56
N THR A 734 11.66 7.92 -18.87
CA THR A 734 11.74 9.39 -18.88
C THR A 734 12.12 9.90 -17.49
N MET A 735 13.04 10.85 -17.38
CA MET A 735 13.55 11.36 -16.10
C MET A 735 14.19 12.74 -16.24
N PRO A 736 14.30 13.56 -15.18
CA PRO A 736 15.18 14.72 -15.18
C PRO A 736 16.66 14.31 -15.21
N GLU A 737 17.56 15.17 -15.69
CA GLU A 737 19.00 14.91 -15.77
C GLU A 737 19.74 14.88 -14.41
N ALA A 738 19.11 15.35 -13.34
CA ALA A 738 19.67 15.41 -12.00
C ALA A 738 18.57 15.38 -10.92
N ASP A 739 18.98 15.17 -9.67
CA ASP A 739 18.11 15.27 -8.51
C ASP A 739 17.41 16.63 -8.43
N ILE A 740 16.19 16.60 -7.89
CA ILE A 740 15.34 17.76 -7.66
C ILE A 740 15.14 17.89 -6.15
N THR A 741 15.31 19.10 -5.64
CA THR A 741 14.94 19.46 -4.27
C THR A 741 13.58 20.15 -4.29
N TYR A 742 12.66 19.67 -3.44
CA TYR A 742 11.35 20.27 -3.23
C TYR A 742 10.96 20.19 -1.76
N GLU A 743 10.73 21.36 -1.15
CA GLU A 743 10.60 21.49 0.30
C GLU A 743 11.79 20.81 1.01
N ASP A 744 11.55 19.86 1.92
CA ASP A 744 12.59 19.09 2.60
C ASP A 744 12.94 17.77 1.88
N TRP A 745 12.26 17.46 0.78
CA TRP A 745 12.53 16.28 -0.02
C TRP A 745 13.63 16.54 -1.06
N ASN A 746 14.52 15.56 -1.24
CA ASN A 746 15.55 15.58 -2.27
C ASN A 746 15.71 14.20 -2.89
N GLY A 747 15.71 14.13 -4.21
CA GLY A 747 15.96 12.90 -4.95
C GLY A 747 15.57 13.02 -6.41
N ILE A 748 15.34 11.89 -7.07
CA ILE A 748 14.95 11.81 -8.47
C ILE A 748 13.64 11.04 -8.66
N GLY A 749 12.87 11.42 -9.68
CA GLY A 749 11.72 10.64 -10.14
C GLY A 749 11.86 10.27 -11.61
N TYR A 750 11.35 9.11 -12.00
CA TYR A 750 11.41 8.65 -13.39
C TYR A 750 10.20 7.79 -13.74
N ILE A 751 9.81 7.81 -15.01
CA ILE A 751 8.67 7.06 -15.53
C ILE A 751 9.23 5.90 -16.36
N LYS A 752 8.83 4.67 -16.03
CA LYS A 752 9.02 3.50 -16.90
C LYS A 752 7.74 3.30 -17.69
N GLU A 753 7.80 3.20 -19.01
CA GLU A 753 6.61 3.05 -19.84
C GLU A 753 6.81 2.00 -20.93
N ASN A 754 5.81 1.14 -21.11
CA ASN A 754 5.69 0.30 -22.30
C ASN A 754 5.10 1.16 -23.44
N PRO A 755 5.88 1.49 -24.49
CA PRO A 755 5.41 2.38 -25.54
C PRO A 755 4.30 1.79 -26.41
N GLU A 756 4.08 0.48 -26.38
CA GLU A 756 3.03 -0.20 -27.15
C GLU A 756 1.68 -0.21 -26.40
N THR A 757 1.70 -0.55 -25.11
CA THR A 757 0.48 -0.76 -24.31
C THR A 757 0.10 0.44 -23.45
N GLY A 758 1.03 1.36 -23.18
CA GLY A 758 0.82 2.49 -22.26
C GLY A 758 0.87 2.12 -20.77
N GLU A 759 1.23 0.88 -20.43
CA GLU A 759 1.54 0.48 -19.06
C GLU A 759 2.71 1.33 -18.55
N ALA A 760 2.54 1.98 -17.40
CA ALA A 760 3.56 2.86 -16.88
C ALA A 760 3.67 2.77 -15.36
N GLY A 761 4.91 2.85 -14.87
CA GLY A 761 5.26 2.96 -13.47
C GLY A 761 5.93 4.30 -13.23
N TYR A 762 5.43 5.03 -12.25
CA TYR A 762 5.90 6.33 -11.83
C TYR A 762 6.76 6.12 -10.59
N MET A 763 8.08 6.18 -10.76
CA MET A 763 9.04 5.82 -9.71
C MET A 763 9.57 7.07 -9.04
N LEU A 764 9.58 7.10 -7.72
CA LEU A 764 10.20 8.15 -6.91
C LEU A 764 11.33 7.54 -6.08
N SER A 765 12.51 8.16 -6.08
CA SER A 765 13.60 7.71 -5.23
C SER A 765 13.28 8.01 -3.76
N GLY A 766 13.53 7.05 -2.87
CA GLY A 766 13.31 7.23 -1.44
C GLY A 766 13.11 5.89 -0.75
N MET A 767 12.15 5.82 0.18
CA MET A 767 11.79 4.55 0.84
C MET A 767 11.08 3.55 -0.06
N ILE A 768 10.27 4.06 -0.97
CA ILE A 768 9.33 3.30 -1.77
C ILE A 768 9.15 4.00 -3.12
N ALA A 769 8.59 3.31 -4.10
CA ALA A 769 8.49 3.81 -5.47
C ALA A 769 7.27 4.71 -5.73
N GLY A 770 6.49 5.09 -4.72
CA GLY A 770 5.29 5.93 -4.85
C GLY A 770 5.48 7.40 -4.42
N GLY A 771 4.66 7.88 -3.48
CA GLY A 771 4.70 9.26 -2.97
C GLY A 771 4.97 9.36 -1.48
N MET A 772 5.32 10.56 -1.01
CA MET A 772 5.52 10.84 0.41
C MET A 772 5.25 12.29 0.77
N THR A 773 5.10 12.58 2.06
CA THR A 773 5.07 13.97 2.56
C THR A 773 6.42 14.64 2.35
N ALA A 774 6.42 15.87 1.82
CA ALA A 774 7.62 16.59 1.41
C ALA A 774 8.14 17.59 2.46
N VAL A 775 7.34 17.91 3.48
CA VAL A 775 7.67 18.88 4.54
C VAL A 775 7.98 18.19 5.86
N THR A 776 8.89 18.80 6.61
CA THR A 776 9.34 18.33 7.92
C THR A 776 8.17 18.25 8.90
N PRO A 777 8.13 17.24 9.80
CA PRO A 777 7.05 17.04 10.77
C PRO A 777 6.65 18.27 11.57
N GLN A 778 7.58 19.17 11.87
CA GLN A 778 7.33 20.35 12.69
C GLN A 778 6.35 21.32 12.01
N GLU A 779 6.25 21.30 10.69
CA GLU A 779 5.39 22.17 9.87
C GLU A 779 3.97 21.63 9.70
N TRP A 780 3.72 20.38 10.07
CA TRP A 780 2.38 19.78 10.00
C TRP A 780 1.39 20.53 10.89
N VAL A 781 0.36 21.09 10.28
CA VAL A 781 -0.67 21.90 10.96
C VAL A 781 -1.46 21.05 11.94
N ASN A 782 -1.80 19.82 11.55
CA ASN A 782 -2.56 18.90 12.39
C ASN A 782 -1.67 18.20 13.43
N GLN A 783 -1.63 18.77 14.63
CA GLN A 783 -0.80 18.25 15.73
C GLN A 783 -1.23 16.85 16.19
N TYR A 784 -2.52 16.50 16.08
CA TYR A 784 -3.03 15.19 16.44
C TYR A 784 -2.48 14.12 15.50
N LEU A 785 -2.60 14.33 14.18
CA LEU A 785 -2.05 13.42 13.17
C LEU A 785 -0.55 13.26 13.37
N ARG A 786 0.18 14.37 13.48
CA ARG A 786 1.64 14.35 13.72
C ARG A 786 2.02 13.55 14.97
N LYS A 787 1.39 13.84 16.12
CA LYS A 787 1.71 13.15 17.39
C LYS A 787 1.43 11.64 17.29
N THR A 788 0.32 11.27 16.64
CA THR A 788 -0.12 9.88 16.50
C THR A 788 0.78 9.10 15.55
N LEU A 789 1.07 9.64 14.36
CA LEU A 789 1.88 8.97 13.33
C LEU A 789 3.37 8.92 13.67
N LYS A 790 3.89 9.94 14.38
CA LYS A 790 5.29 9.97 14.84
C LYS A 790 5.58 8.91 15.92
N LYS A 791 4.56 8.52 16.70
CA LYS A 791 4.71 7.61 17.83
C LYS A 791 3.66 6.49 17.81
N PRO A 792 3.70 5.61 16.80
CA PRO A 792 2.68 4.59 16.60
C PRO A 792 2.59 3.57 17.74
N TYR A 793 3.65 3.39 18.54
CA TYR A 793 3.70 2.41 19.63
C TYR A 793 3.51 3.01 21.02
N SER A 794 3.40 4.33 21.12
CA SER A 794 3.17 5.02 22.38
C SER A 794 1.67 5.07 22.68
N GLU A 795 1.30 4.71 23.90
CA GLU A 795 -0.09 4.94 24.33
C GLU A 795 -0.42 6.43 24.31
N LYS A 796 -1.66 6.76 23.92
CA LYS A 796 -2.17 8.15 24.02
C LYS A 796 -2.01 8.64 25.45
N SER A 797 -1.30 9.77 25.60
CA SER A 797 -1.17 10.47 26.87
C SER A 797 -2.54 10.95 27.33
N ASN A 798 -2.75 11.00 28.64
CA ASN A 798 -3.93 11.57 29.25
C ASN A 798 -3.84 13.10 29.17
N GLU A 799 -4.75 13.72 28.41
CA GLU A 799 -4.76 15.17 28.19
C GLU A 799 -5.46 15.95 29.31
N ASP A 800 -6.05 15.28 30.30
CA ASP A 800 -6.59 15.94 31.49
C ASP A 800 -5.46 16.19 32.50
N PRO A 801 -5.02 17.44 32.71
CA PRO A 801 -3.93 17.75 33.64
C PRO A 801 -4.25 17.34 35.09
N LEU A 802 -5.54 17.21 35.43
CA LEU A 802 -6.01 16.82 36.76
C LEU A 802 -6.00 15.30 36.97
N ALA A 803 -5.80 14.51 35.92
CA ALA A 803 -5.71 13.06 36.03
C ALA A 803 -4.40 12.57 36.67
N ALA A 804 -3.45 13.48 36.94
CA ALA A 804 -2.19 13.20 37.62
C ALA A 804 -2.39 12.43 38.93
N ALA A 805 -1.90 11.20 38.97
CA ALA A 805 -1.98 10.33 40.14
C ALA A 805 -0.62 9.90 40.67
N ARG A 806 0.42 9.89 39.83
CA ARG A 806 1.77 9.43 40.18
C ARG A 806 2.84 10.31 39.54
N ILE A 807 3.91 10.54 40.28
CA ILE A 807 5.12 11.24 39.80
C ILE A 807 6.29 10.26 39.83
N ILE A 808 6.99 10.12 38.71
CA ILE A 808 8.22 9.35 38.58
C ILE A 808 9.36 10.34 38.40
N LYS A 809 10.37 10.25 39.25
CA LYS A 809 11.56 11.09 39.12
C LYS A 809 12.38 10.64 37.92
N ILE A 810 12.89 11.59 37.15
CA ILE A 810 13.81 11.30 36.05
C ILE A 810 15.23 11.20 36.64
N PRO A 811 15.88 10.02 36.62
CA PRO A 811 17.14 9.81 37.35
C PRO A 811 18.25 10.80 37.00
N VAL A 812 18.40 11.18 35.72
CA VAL A 812 19.43 12.15 35.27
C VAL A 812 19.21 13.56 35.81
N THR A 813 17.99 13.89 36.23
CA THR A 813 17.67 15.19 36.83
C THR A 813 17.58 15.14 38.36
N ASP A 814 17.63 13.95 38.96
CA ASP A 814 17.59 13.74 40.41
C ASP A 814 19.01 13.71 41.00
N ARG A 815 19.15 14.06 42.28
CA ARG A 815 20.42 13.99 43.05
C ARG A 815 21.63 14.70 42.43
N GLN A 816 21.38 15.73 41.63
CA GLN A 816 22.44 16.52 41.01
C GLN A 816 23.27 17.29 42.04
N THR A 817 24.56 17.48 41.75
CA THR A 817 25.49 18.27 42.56
C THR A 817 26.03 19.45 41.74
N ALA A 818 26.14 20.61 42.37
CA ALA A 818 26.74 21.81 41.77
C ALA A 818 27.54 22.59 42.82
N THR A 819 28.44 23.47 42.35
CA THR A 819 29.14 24.41 43.23
C THR A 819 28.14 25.39 43.84
N VAL A 820 28.37 25.81 45.09
CA VAL A 820 27.50 26.78 45.78
C VAL A 820 27.29 28.03 44.90
N ALA A 821 26.05 28.51 44.81
CA ALA A 821 25.62 29.64 43.98
C ALA A 821 25.75 29.42 42.45
N THR A 822 25.88 28.18 41.98
CA THR A 822 25.76 27.81 40.55
C THR A 822 24.51 26.95 40.32
N PRO A 823 23.88 27.02 39.12
CA PRO A 823 22.78 26.13 38.77
C PRO A 823 23.27 24.67 38.65
N VAL A 824 22.38 23.73 38.94
CA VAL A 824 22.59 22.31 38.62
C VAL A 824 22.63 22.11 37.10
N LYS A 825 23.36 21.08 36.66
CA LYS A 825 23.69 20.84 35.24
C LYS A 825 22.43 20.65 34.39
N GLU A 826 21.49 19.85 34.88
CA GLU A 826 20.22 19.55 34.22
C GLU A 826 19.05 20.25 34.94
N PRO A 827 18.05 20.76 34.20
CA PRO A 827 16.81 21.21 34.82
C PRO A 827 16.11 20.07 35.58
N LEU A 828 15.48 20.38 36.72
CA LEU A 828 14.67 19.39 37.43
C LEU A 828 13.48 18.97 36.57
N ALA A 829 13.26 17.66 36.41
CA ALA A 829 12.15 17.12 35.64
C ALA A 829 11.58 15.83 36.25
N VAL A 830 10.31 15.57 35.97
CA VAL A 830 9.59 14.38 36.42
C VAL A 830 8.64 13.90 35.32
N PHE A 831 8.33 12.61 35.31
CA PHE A 831 7.21 12.05 34.57
C PHE A 831 5.96 12.06 35.43
N VAL A 832 4.85 12.58 34.90
CA VAL A 832 3.55 12.53 35.56
C VAL A 832 2.69 11.47 34.87
N MET A 833 2.05 10.61 35.66
CA MET A 833 1.18 9.54 35.18
C MET A 833 -0.18 9.58 35.86
N ASP A 834 -1.21 9.11 35.16
CA ASP A 834 -2.53 8.91 35.72
C ASP A 834 -2.63 7.61 36.54
N SER A 835 -3.81 7.36 37.11
CA SER A 835 -4.06 6.17 37.93
C SER A 835 -3.97 4.85 37.16
N LYS A 836 -3.98 4.90 35.83
CA LYS A 836 -3.84 3.74 34.92
C LYS A 836 -2.42 3.61 34.36
N GLY A 837 -1.49 4.50 34.74
CA GLY A 837 -0.11 4.49 34.29
C GLY A 837 0.16 5.25 32.99
N LYS A 838 -0.82 5.99 32.45
CA LYS A 838 -0.64 6.78 31.23
C LYS A 838 0.05 8.11 31.52
N PRO A 839 1.00 8.58 30.69
CA PRO A 839 1.59 9.91 30.85
C PRO A 839 0.51 10.99 30.84
N VAL A 840 0.59 12.00 31.71
CA VAL A 840 -0.36 13.13 31.76
C VAL A 840 0.27 14.37 31.16
N GLU A 841 -0.34 14.92 30.11
CA GLU A 841 0.11 16.17 29.48
C GLU A 841 -0.43 17.39 30.25
N GLY A 842 0.38 18.44 30.38
CA GLY A 842 -0.03 19.69 31.02
C GLY A 842 -0.20 19.66 32.56
N ALA A 843 0.06 18.53 33.22
CA ALA A 843 -0.01 18.44 34.68
C ALA A 843 0.94 19.43 35.38
N GLU A 844 0.41 20.18 36.35
CA GLU A 844 1.20 21.13 37.15
C GLU A 844 2.15 20.37 38.10
N VAL A 845 3.44 20.69 38.04
CA VAL A 845 4.47 20.09 38.92
C VAL A 845 5.16 21.19 39.72
N THR A 846 4.97 21.15 41.04
CA THR A 846 5.66 22.07 41.96
C THR A 846 6.90 21.41 42.57
N PHE A 847 8.08 21.99 42.34
CA PHE A 847 9.31 21.66 43.08
C PHE A 847 9.43 22.55 44.33
N ARG A 848 9.94 22.01 45.44
CA ARG A 848 10.17 22.76 46.68
C ARG A 848 11.52 22.41 47.30
N VAL A 849 12.21 23.42 47.82
CA VAL A 849 13.48 23.26 48.55
C VAL A 849 13.17 22.81 49.98
N LEU A 850 13.60 21.61 50.35
CA LEU A 850 13.35 21.04 51.68
C LEU A 850 14.47 21.36 52.69
N ALA A 851 15.70 21.56 52.22
CA ALA A 851 16.87 21.86 53.05
C ALA A 851 17.98 22.53 52.23
N GLY A 852 18.99 23.12 52.90
CA GLY A 852 20.25 23.54 52.26
C GLY A 852 20.31 24.92 51.61
N GLY A 853 19.25 25.75 51.73
CA GLY A 853 19.30 27.17 51.33
C GLY A 853 19.34 27.45 49.82
N GLY A 854 19.09 26.45 48.97
CA GLY A 854 18.96 26.63 47.52
C GLY A 854 17.72 27.45 47.12
N ILE A 855 17.74 28.01 45.91
CA ILE A 855 16.62 28.78 45.33
C ILE A 855 16.24 28.12 43.99
N LEU A 856 14.94 27.93 43.76
CA LEU A 856 14.42 27.52 42.45
C LEU A 856 14.32 28.75 41.54
N ALA A 857 15.16 28.81 40.52
CA ALA A 857 15.13 29.87 39.52
C ALA A 857 14.33 29.40 38.29
N VAL A 858 13.19 30.03 38.01
CA VAL A 858 12.46 29.82 36.74
C VAL A 858 13.21 30.57 35.65
N ARG A 859 13.79 29.87 34.67
CA ARG A 859 14.26 30.52 33.44
C ARG A 859 13.01 30.95 32.64
N LEU A 860 12.71 32.24 32.66
CA LEU A 860 11.80 32.83 31.68
C LEU A 860 12.40 32.64 30.29
N ARG A 861 11.79 31.78 29.47
CA ARG A 861 12.03 31.81 28.02
C ARG A 861 11.48 33.15 27.52
N ILE A 862 12.37 34.05 27.10
CA ILE A 862 11.99 35.26 26.38
C ILE A 862 11.40 34.81 25.04
N GLY A 863 10.08 34.92 24.85
CA GLY A 863 9.45 34.66 23.54
C GLY A 863 8.04 34.06 23.48
N GLN A 864 7.36 33.71 24.59
CA GLN A 864 5.95 33.27 24.52
C GLN A 864 5.00 34.15 25.36
N PRO A 865 3.78 34.44 24.86
CA PRO A 865 2.81 35.26 25.56
C PRO A 865 2.23 34.52 26.78
N ARG A 866 1.99 35.28 27.85
CA ARG A 866 1.44 34.78 29.12
C ARG A 866 0.00 34.28 28.94
N GLY A 867 -0.24 33.00 29.18
CA GLY A 867 -1.53 32.47 29.62
C GLY A 867 -1.65 32.49 31.15
N PRO A 868 -2.86 32.53 31.74
CA PRO A 868 -3.04 32.74 33.17
C PRO A 868 -2.90 31.42 33.95
N GLY A 869 -2.05 31.43 34.97
CA GLY A 869 -1.90 30.32 35.93
C GLY A 869 -0.46 29.86 36.01
N VAL A 870 0.26 30.37 37.02
CA VAL A 870 1.58 29.90 37.46
C VAL A 870 1.46 28.50 38.03
#